data_AF-A0A9P6D7C7-F1
#
_entry.id   AF-A0A9P6D7C7-F1
#
_cell.length_a   1.000
_cell.length_b   1.000
_cell.length_c   1.000
_cell.angle_alpha   90.00
_cell.angle_beta   90.00
_cell.angle_gamma   90.00
#
_symmetry.space_group_name_H-M   'P 1'
#
loop_
_entity.id
_entity.type
_entity.pdbx_description
1 polymer ?
#
loop_
_entity_poly.entity_id
_entity_poly.type
_entity_poly.pdbx_seq_one_letter_code
_entity_poly.pdbx_strand_id
1 'polypeptide(L)'
;MEASANNLDDLFTIWGLSETKATLAPFTKHQDLYNSIDESSLDDTPWKCLSITSPGGISGDLPNLIDDIPSDISQWKTKPYEVWYQDPMVVLRNMLDNPDFHPEFDYAPYIELDAARERRWSNFMLANFAWRQCMSISNENPQQNNGAMYCPIILGSDKTTVSVATRQVEYHPLYMSIGNIHNNVCHAHRQGLVLIAFLAIPKANHIYDNDVKFRKFKCQLYHLSISAIFQSVLPYMTKPIVFIFDFGAFIGDYPEQVMLSGIVQGWCARCTALCTDLDGADFARCQREHLTDTLVDTLPPAILWDKYSIDSDIIPFTNDFPCANIHKIMTPDLLHQIIKGTFKDHLVSWVGIYLVLKHGKSEAATILDEIDHQDVWTLVSDFVSSELKLLSPLRLAAMPSFRGLCRFPDGCQFEQWTGDDLKALMKVYILALVGFVPSEMIHTFKSFLNFCSIAHHTYLIQEFGAPNGICSLITESQHINAVKKPWQRSSCWNALGQMLHTNQHLDKLATMQADFVECAAVLQCSPTIDLQDDEDCAPVDNMVEGSAVFAQTWVKLHECPLVTSKISVFHSAVATFFAPSDNSGTQGMRRVCIHSTPSWQDTGHQHDCALVVEDATVPGFQGMSVLCIYLLFSFKHLGQTIPCTLVQWFK
;
A
#
# COMPACT_ATOMS: atom_id res chain seq x y z
N MET A 1 -22.73 -7.64 10.42
CA MET A 1 -22.29 -8.99 10.86
C MET A 1 -20.99 -8.94 11.67
N GLU A 2 -20.84 -8.00 12.61
CA GLU A 2 -19.65 -7.92 13.48
C GLU A 2 -19.83 -8.65 14.81
N ALA A 3 -21.06 -9.06 15.12
CA ALA A 3 -21.44 -9.79 16.32
C ALA A 3 -21.59 -11.29 16.03
N SER A 4 -21.39 -12.14 17.05
CA SER A 4 -21.64 -13.59 16.94
C SER A 4 -23.12 -13.86 16.65
N ALA A 5 -23.45 -15.04 16.09
CA ALA A 5 -24.84 -15.43 15.81
C ALA A 5 -25.76 -15.28 17.05
N ASN A 6 -25.26 -15.68 18.23
CA ASN A 6 -26.00 -15.55 19.49
C ASN A 6 -26.19 -14.07 19.87
N ASN A 7 -25.16 -13.24 19.72
CA ASN A 7 -25.27 -11.81 19.99
C ASN A 7 -26.24 -11.12 19.01
N LEU A 8 -26.31 -11.57 17.76
CA LEU A 8 -27.30 -11.08 16.78
C LEU A 8 -28.72 -11.45 17.21
N ASP A 9 -28.95 -12.68 17.67
CA ASP A 9 -30.26 -13.10 18.19
C ASP A 9 -30.69 -12.25 19.40
N ASP A 10 -29.76 -11.97 20.31
CA ASP A 10 -29.99 -11.09 21.46
C ASP A 10 -30.32 -9.65 21.01
N LEU A 11 -29.58 -9.12 20.03
CA LEU A 11 -29.82 -7.78 19.46
C LEU A 11 -31.18 -7.70 18.76
N PHE A 12 -31.57 -8.70 17.97
CA PHE A 12 -32.89 -8.75 17.33
C PHE A 12 -34.01 -8.85 18.36
N THR A 13 -33.79 -9.59 19.45
CA THR A 13 -34.73 -9.64 20.57
C THR A 13 -34.91 -8.26 21.21
N ILE A 14 -33.81 -7.53 21.44
CA ILE A 14 -33.85 -6.16 21.99
C ILE A 14 -34.56 -5.21 21.01
N TRP A 15 -34.27 -5.29 19.72
CA TRP A 15 -34.91 -4.47 18.69
C TRP A 15 -36.42 -4.75 18.61
N GLY A 16 -36.84 -6.01 18.66
CA GLY A 16 -38.26 -6.35 18.70
C GLY A 16 -39.00 -5.87 19.95
N LEU A 17 -38.29 -5.64 21.06
CA LEU A 17 -38.86 -5.07 22.27
C LEU A 17 -38.92 -3.53 22.25
N SER A 18 -38.13 -2.85 21.41
CA SER A 18 -38.11 -1.38 21.31
C SER A 18 -39.16 -0.81 20.35
N GLU A 19 -39.66 -1.61 19.40
CA GLU A 19 -40.71 -1.23 18.45
C GLU A 19 -42.08 -1.06 19.14
N THR A 20 -42.56 0.18 19.25
CA THR A 20 -43.87 0.49 19.83
C THR A 20 -44.99 0.41 18.78
N LYS A 21 -45.67 -0.74 18.70
CA LYS A 21 -47.00 -0.94 18.10
C LYS A 21 -47.20 -0.41 16.65
N ALA A 22 -46.64 -1.10 15.65
CA ALA A 22 -47.31 -1.34 14.34
C ALA A 22 -46.47 -2.22 13.40
N THR A 23 -45.16 -2.35 13.63
CA THR A 23 -44.22 -3.06 12.76
C THR A 23 -43.56 -4.20 13.52
N LEU A 24 -43.58 -5.41 12.95
CA LEU A 24 -42.79 -6.53 13.48
C LEU A 24 -41.30 -6.20 13.30
N ALA A 25 -40.45 -6.63 14.22
CA ALA A 25 -39.01 -6.60 13.99
C ALA A 25 -38.68 -7.29 12.66
N PRO A 26 -37.79 -6.72 11.82
CA PRO A 26 -37.53 -7.24 10.47
C PRO A 26 -36.93 -8.67 10.49
N PHE A 27 -36.24 -9.05 11.57
CA PHE A 27 -35.66 -10.38 11.77
C PHE A 27 -35.93 -10.87 13.18
N THR A 28 -36.21 -12.17 13.34
CA THR A 28 -36.39 -12.80 14.68
C THR A 28 -35.16 -13.54 15.16
N LYS A 29 -34.30 -13.96 14.23
CA LYS A 29 -33.03 -14.65 14.46
C LYS A 29 -32.05 -14.35 13.32
N HIS A 30 -30.77 -14.57 13.56
CA HIS A 30 -29.69 -14.42 12.57
C HIS A 30 -29.93 -15.23 11.29
N GLN A 31 -30.58 -16.39 11.39
CA GLN A 31 -30.91 -17.19 10.19
C GLN A 31 -31.88 -16.48 9.25
N ASP A 32 -32.81 -15.68 9.78
CA ASP A 32 -33.76 -14.93 8.94
C ASP A 32 -33.02 -13.84 8.16
N LEU A 33 -32.06 -13.19 8.81
CA LEU A 33 -31.16 -12.23 8.17
C LEU A 33 -30.32 -12.91 7.08
N TYR A 34 -29.67 -14.03 7.40
CA TYR A 34 -28.85 -14.77 6.43
C TYR A 34 -29.66 -15.26 5.23
N ASN A 35 -30.85 -15.82 5.45
CA ASN A 35 -31.73 -16.24 4.37
C ASN A 35 -32.13 -15.04 3.48
N SER A 36 -32.38 -13.88 4.08
CA SER A 36 -32.74 -12.67 3.31
C SER A 36 -31.55 -12.15 2.48
N ILE A 37 -30.33 -12.26 2.99
CA ILE A 37 -29.10 -11.96 2.23
C ILE A 37 -28.92 -12.97 1.10
N ASP A 38 -29.09 -14.26 1.38
CA ASP A 38 -28.95 -15.34 0.39
C ASP A 38 -29.98 -15.24 -0.74
N GLU A 39 -31.23 -14.87 -0.42
CA GLU A 39 -32.33 -14.65 -1.37
C GLU A 39 -32.19 -13.36 -2.19
N SER A 40 -31.34 -12.42 -1.77
CA SER A 40 -31.12 -11.19 -2.52
C SER A 40 -30.44 -11.47 -3.85
N SER A 41 -30.97 -10.89 -4.93
CA SER A 41 -30.40 -10.97 -6.29
C SER A 41 -29.34 -9.89 -6.56
N LEU A 42 -29.05 -9.06 -5.57
CA LEU A 42 -28.03 -8.02 -5.62
C LEU A 42 -26.65 -8.71 -5.51
N ASP A 43 -25.78 -8.47 -6.49
CA ASP A 43 -24.40 -8.98 -6.53
C ASP A 43 -24.28 -10.53 -6.47
N ASP A 44 -24.95 -11.22 -7.38
CA ASP A 44 -24.88 -12.69 -7.50
C ASP A 44 -23.59 -13.16 -8.22
N THR A 45 -22.47 -13.15 -7.49
CA THR A 45 -21.18 -13.76 -7.90
C THR A 45 -20.90 -15.02 -7.08
N PRO A 46 -21.57 -16.16 -7.37
CA PRO A 46 -21.37 -17.38 -6.59
C PRO A 46 -19.94 -17.92 -6.74
N TRP A 47 -19.38 -18.38 -5.62
CA TRP A 47 -18.11 -19.08 -5.60
C TRP A 47 -18.20 -20.40 -6.39
N LYS A 48 -17.32 -20.54 -7.38
CA LYS A 48 -17.10 -21.74 -8.17
C LYS A 48 -15.85 -22.46 -7.66
N CYS A 49 -15.79 -23.77 -7.83
CA CYS A 49 -14.59 -24.57 -7.56
C CYS A 49 -14.07 -25.16 -8.86
N LEU A 50 -12.80 -24.93 -9.17
CA LEU A 50 -12.07 -25.64 -10.20
C LEU A 50 -11.09 -26.62 -9.55
N SER A 51 -10.92 -27.79 -10.17
CA SER A 51 -10.02 -28.83 -9.68
C SER A 51 -8.95 -29.07 -10.74
N ILE A 52 -7.71 -28.69 -10.43
CA ILE A 52 -6.56 -28.87 -11.32
C ILE A 52 -5.86 -30.15 -10.92
N THR A 53 -5.79 -31.10 -11.85
CA THR A 53 -4.92 -32.28 -11.74
C THR A 53 -3.67 -32.02 -12.57
N SER A 54 -2.56 -32.70 -12.24
CA SER A 54 -1.21 -32.50 -12.83
C SER A 54 -1.14 -31.85 -14.22
N PRO A 55 -0.23 -30.88 -14.44
CA PRO A 55 -0.03 -30.22 -15.72
C PRO A 55 0.49 -31.22 -16.76
N GLY A 56 -0.44 -31.87 -17.44
CA GLY A 56 -0.20 -32.82 -18.54
C GLY A 56 -1.44 -33.00 -19.41
N GLY A 57 -2.38 -32.05 -19.36
CA GLY A 57 -3.70 -32.21 -19.97
C GLY A 57 -4.37 -30.89 -20.30
N ILE A 58 -3.66 -29.98 -20.97
CA ILE A 58 -4.29 -29.11 -21.96
C ILE A 58 -3.81 -29.66 -23.31
N SER A 59 -4.75 -30.17 -24.11
CA SER A 59 -4.48 -30.77 -25.41
C SER A 59 -3.82 -29.75 -26.35
N GLY A 60 -2.51 -29.92 -26.57
CA GLY A 60 -1.73 -29.14 -27.53
C GLY A 60 -0.25 -29.12 -27.15
N ASP A 61 0.50 -30.11 -27.63
CA ASP A 61 1.97 -30.11 -27.80
C ASP A 61 2.82 -29.43 -26.70
N LEU A 62 2.79 -29.95 -25.47
CA LEU A 62 3.92 -29.81 -24.55
C LEU A 62 4.84 -31.04 -24.73
N PRO A 63 6.15 -30.89 -24.97
CA PRO A 63 7.04 -32.04 -25.13
C PRO A 63 7.03 -32.89 -23.85
N ASN A 64 6.78 -34.20 -24.05
CA ASN A 64 6.74 -35.25 -23.04
C ASN A 64 7.91 -35.14 -22.05
N LEU A 65 7.66 -34.54 -20.88
CA LEU A 65 8.65 -34.39 -19.80
C LEU A 65 8.55 -35.50 -18.74
N ILE A 66 7.83 -36.59 -19.05
CA ILE A 66 7.56 -37.68 -18.10
C ILE A 66 7.71 -39.06 -18.76
N ASP A 67 8.81 -39.30 -19.46
CA ASP A 67 9.27 -40.65 -19.78
C ASP A 67 10.54 -40.95 -18.97
N ASP A 68 10.33 -41.33 -17.71
CA ASP A 68 11.21 -42.18 -16.89
C ASP A 68 10.64 -42.20 -15.46
N ILE A 69 9.74 -43.14 -15.17
CA ILE A 69 9.15 -43.34 -13.84
C ILE A 69 9.80 -44.55 -13.17
N PRO A 70 10.77 -44.35 -12.25
CA PRO A 70 10.94 -45.24 -11.12
C PRO A 70 9.74 -45.11 -10.18
N SER A 71 9.34 -46.21 -9.58
CA SER A 71 8.12 -46.48 -8.82
C SER A 71 7.89 -45.67 -7.52
N ASP A 72 8.13 -44.37 -7.51
CA ASP A 72 7.73 -43.48 -6.42
C ASP A 72 6.75 -42.41 -6.97
N ILE A 73 5.47 -42.77 -6.98
CA ILE A 73 4.37 -41.89 -7.39
C ILE A 73 4.19 -40.86 -6.28
N SER A 74 4.96 -39.76 -6.31
CA SER A 74 4.82 -38.69 -5.34
C SER A 74 3.38 -38.16 -5.34
N GLN A 75 2.67 -38.31 -4.22
CA GLN A 75 1.24 -38.00 -4.10
C GLN A 75 0.87 -36.57 -4.53
N TRP A 76 1.79 -35.62 -4.42
CA TRP A 76 1.58 -34.23 -4.84
C TRP A 76 1.46 -34.07 -6.37
N LYS A 77 1.94 -35.03 -7.17
CA LYS A 77 1.77 -34.99 -8.63
C LYS A 77 0.35 -35.40 -9.02
N THR A 78 -0.21 -36.43 -8.39
CA THR A 78 -1.50 -37.01 -8.82
C THR A 78 -2.70 -36.46 -8.06
N LYS A 79 -2.48 -35.69 -6.99
CA LYS A 79 -3.54 -35.10 -6.18
C LYS A 79 -4.26 -33.97 -6.94
N PRO A 80 -5.60 -33.91 -6.91
CA PRO A 80 -6.34 -32.75 -7.39
C PRO A 80 -6.16 -31.54 -6.44
N TYR A 81 -5.96 -30.37 -7.02
CA TYR A 81 -5.85 -29.10 -6.30
C TYR A 81 -7.09 -28.25 -6.57
N GLU A 82 -7.83 -27.97 -5.50
CA GLU A 82 -9.02 -27.13 -5.55
C GLU A 82 -8.63 -25.65 -5.50
N VAL A 83 -9.21 -24.87 -6.41
CA VAL A 83 -9.13 -23.41 -6.45
C VAL A 83 -10.56 -22.89 -6.45
N TRP A 84 -10.86 -22.01 -5.50
CA TRP A 84 -12.18 -21.41 -5.37
C TRP A 84 -12.14 -20.00 -5.94
N TYR A 85 -13.08 -19.66 -6.83
CA TYR A 85 -13.07 -18.38 -7.53
C TYR A 85 -14.47 -17.87 -7.85
N GLN A 86 -14.61 -16.55 -8.00
CA GLN A 86 -15.76 -15.90 -8.62
C GLN A 86 -15.45 -15.64 -10.10
N ASP A 87 -16.45 -15.72 -10.96
CA ASP A 87 -16.27 -15.49 -12.41
C ASP A 87 -15.86 -14.04 -12.68
N PRO A 88 -14.64 -13.78 -13.18
CA PRO A 88 -14.14 -12.41 -13.35
C PRO A 88 -15.03 -11.56 -14.26
N MET A 89 -15.68 -12.16 -15.25
CA MET A 89 -16.59 -11.41 -16.13
C MET A 89 -17.86 -10.94 -15.44
N VAL A 90 -18.35 -11.68 -14.44
CA VAL A 90 -19.51 -11.25 -13.65
C VAL A 90 -19.08 -10.13 -12.70
N VAL A 91 -17.94 -10.30 -12.03
CA VAL A 91 -17.37 -9.27 -11.15
C VAL A 91 -17.09 -7.98 -11.91
N LEU A 92 -16.48 -8.04 -13.11
CA LEU A 92 -16.22 -6.88 -13.96
C LEU A 92 -17.52 -6.16 -14.34
N ARG A 93 -18.59 -6.88 -14.66
CA ARG A 93 -19.90 -6.26 -14.96
C ARG A 93 -20.47 -5.56 -13.73
N ASN A 94 -20.45 -6.22 -12.57
CA ASN A 94 -20.94 -5.63 -11.33
C ASN A 94 -20.15 -4.36 -10.96
N MET A 95 -18.83 -4.35 -11.16
CA MET A 95 -18.02 -3.14 -10.98
C MET A 95 -18.37 -2.04 -11.99
N LEU A 96 -18.56 -2.37 -13.27
CA LEU A 96 -18.89 -1.38 -14.30
C LEU A 96 -20.31 -0.82 -14.18
N ASP A 97 -21.24 -1.61 -13.65
CA ASP A 97 -22.64 -1.21 -13.42
C ASP A 97 -22.83 -0.50 -12.07
N ASN A 98 -21.78 -0.40 -11.24
CA ASN A 98 -21.87 0.21 -9.90
C ASN A 98 -22.03 1.74 -9.99
N PRO A 99 -23.17 2.31 -9.54
CA PRO A 99 -23.41 3.75 -9.59
C PRO A 99 -22.53 4.55 -8.61
N ASP A 100 -22.02 3.94 -7.54
CA ASP A 100 -21.20 4.60 -6.52
C ASP A 100 -19.86 5.14 -7.05
N PHE A 101 -19.46 4.66 -8.23
CA PHE A 101 -18.26 5.13 -8.92
C PHE A 101 -18.49 6.44 -9.67
N HIS A 102 -19.74 6.90 -9.84
CA HIS A 102 -20.01 8.19 -10.45
C HIS A 102 -19.88 9.33 -9.39
N PRO A 103 -19.15 10.42 -9.66
CA PRO A 103 -18.48 10.83 -10.90
C PRO A 103 -16.99 10.44 -10.99
N GLU A 104 -16.50 9.62 -10.06
CA GLU A 104 -15.09 9.21 -9.87
C GLU A 104 -14.66 8.05 -10.78
N PHE A 105 -15.03 8.15 -12.08
CA PHE A 105 -14.81 7.12 -13.09
C PHE A 105 -14.36 7.73 -14.42
N ASP A 106 -13.25 7.21 -14.97
CA ASP A 106 -12.63 7.69 -16.20
C ASP A 106 -12.85 6.69 -17.36
N TYR A 107 -13.57 7.13 -18.41
CA TYR A 107 -13.91 6.29 -19.56
C TYR A 107 -12.79 6.12 -20.60
N ALA A 108 -11.76 6.97 -20.56
CA ALA A 108 -10.66 6.93 -21.52
C ALA A 108 -9.39 7.52 -20.88
N PRO A 109 -8.20 7.11 -21.33
CA PRO A 109 -6.97 7.76 -20.90
C PRO A 109 -6.94 9.22 -21.35
N TYR A 110 -6.46 10.11 -20.49
CA TYR A 110 -6.38 11.53 -20.77
C TYR A 110 -5.10 12.15 -20.20
N ILE A 111 -4.84 13.39 -20.58
CA ILE A 111 -3.74 14.19 -20.04
C ILE A 111 -4.37 15.43 -19.42
N GLU A 112 -4.30 15.52 -18.10
CA GLU A 112 -4.67 16.73 -17.38
C GLU A 112 -3.44 17.65 -17.28
N LEU A 113 -3.63 18.90 -17.68
CA LEU A 113 -2.63 19.96 -17.56
C LEU A 113 -3.15 21.03 -16.60
N ASP A 114 -2.28 21.53 -15.74
CA ASP A 114 -2.59 22.65 -14.88
C ASP A 114 -2.52 24.00 -15.61
N ALA A 115 -2.72 25.10 -14.86
CA ALA A 115 -2.65 26.45 -15.42
C ALA A 115 -1.26 26.82 -15.98
N ALA A 116 -0.19 26.19 -15.49
CA ALA A 116 1.18 26.35 -15.97
C ALA A 116 1.51 25.42 -17.15
N ARG A 117 0.54 24.59 -17.60
CA ARG A 117 0.70 23.53 -18.60
C ARG A 117 1.59 22.38 -18.14
N GLU A 118 1.70 22.17 -16.84
CA GLU A 118 2.38 21.01 -16.26
C GLU A 118 1.38 19.86 -16.10
N ARG A 119 1.87 18.63 -16.31
CA ARG A 119 1.02 17.44 -16.25
C ARG A 119 0.68 17.09 -14.81
N ARG A 120 -0.60 16.87 -14.54
CA ARG A 120 -1.11 16.35 -13.27
C ARG A 120 -1.25 14.84 -13.31
N TRP A 121 -0.97 14.23 -12.17
CA TRP A 121 -1.03 12.79 -11.98
C TRP A 121 -1.87 12.49 -10.74
N SER A 122 -2.97 11.77 -10.91
CA SER A 122 -3.88 11.47 -9.82
C SER A 122 -4.51 10.09 -9.89
N ASN A 123 -4.77 9.57 -11.09
CA ASN A 123 -5.50 8.31 -11.34
C ASN A 123 -4.82 7.45 -12.42
N PHE A 124 -5.14 6.16 -12.47
CA PHE A 124 -4.52 5.20 -13.41
C PHE A 124 -4.72 5.59 -14.88
N MET A 125 -5.87 6.14 -15.24
CA MET A 125 -6.16 6.56 -16.62
C MET A 125 -5.36 7.80 -17.07
N LEU A 126 -4.77 8.55 -16.13
CA LEU A 126 -3.82 9.63 -16.44
C LEU A 126 -2.39 9.10 -16.67
N ALA A 127 -2.14 7.82 -16.45
CA ALA A 127 -0.80 7.24 -16.44
C ALA A 127 -0.23 6.99 -17.85
N ASN A 128 1.10 6.93 -17.94
CA ASN A 128 1.79 6.58 -19.19
C ASN A 128 1.44 5.17 -19.67
N PHE A 129 1.27 4.20 -18.75
CA PHE A 129 0.91 2.83 -19.12
C PHE A 129 -0.43 2.80 -19.85
N ALA A 130 -1.49 3.32 -19.22
CA ALA A 130 -2.85 3.32 -19.78
C ALA A 130 -2.91 4.01 -21.14
N TRP A 131 -2.21 5.14 -21.29
CA TRP A 131 -2.11 5.84 -22.56
C TRP A 131 -1.42 5.01 -23.65
N ARG A 132 -0.23 4.46 -23.37
CA ARG A 132 0.55 3.66 -24.33
C ARG A 132 -0.21 2.41 -24.76
N GLN A 133 -0.85 1.75 -23.81
CA GLN A 133 -1.55 0.49 -24.03
C GLN A 133 -2.84 0.68 -24.81
N CYS A 134 -3.65 1.69 -24.46
CA CYS A 134 -4.82 2.09 -25.25
C CYS A 134 -4.45 2.44 -26.70
N MET A 135 -3.35 3.18 -26.90
CA MET A 135 -2.85 3.49 -28.24
C MET A 135 -2.38 2.24 -29.01
N SER A 136 -1.70 1.30 -28.34
CA SER A 136 -1.27 0.04 -28.98
C SER A 136 -2.48 -0.76 -29.46
N ILE A 137 -3.44 -0.99 -28.56
CA ILE A 137 -4.67 -1.75 -28.85
C ILE A 137 -5.48 -1.07 -29.98
N SER A 138 -5.61 0.26 -29.95
CA SER A 138 -6.29 1.01 -31.01
C SER A 138 -5.59 0.86 -32.36
N ASN A 139 -4.26 0.90 -32.40
CA ASN A 139 -3.48 0.80 -33.63
C ASN A 139 -3.45 -0.61 -34.23
N GLU A 140 -3.54 -1.66 -33.42
CA GLU A 140 -3.54 -3.05 -33.88
C GLU A 140 -4.76 -3.40 -34.73
N ASN A 141 -5.97 -2.96 -34.31
CA ASN A 141 -7.21 -3.18 -35.06
C ASN A 141 -8.13 -1.95 -35.06
N PRO A 142 -7.79 -0.87 -35.80
CA PRO A 142 -8.53 0.40 -35.73
C PRO A 142 -10.00 0.28 -36.12
N GLN A 143 -10.35 -0.62 -37.04
CA GLN A 143 -11.74 -0.77 -37.49
C GLN A 143 -12.66 -1.38 -36.43
N GLN A 144 -12.12 -2.20 -35.52
CA GLN A 144 -12.90 -2.86 -34.46
C GLN A 144 -12.79 -2.13 -33.13
N ASN A 145 -11.61 -1.58 -32.82
CA ASN A 145 -11.29 -1.04 -31.50
C ASN A 145 -11.65 0.44 -31.34
N ASN A 146 -11.88 1.17 -32.44
CA ASN A 146 -12.27 2.57 -32.36
C ASN A 146 -13.65 2.74 -31.71
N GLY A 147 -13.69 3.54 -30.64
CA GLY A 147 -14.91 3.79 -29.87
C GLY A 147 -15.16 2.80 -28.73
N ALA A 148 -14.33 1.76 -28.58
CA ALA A 148 -14.35 0.91 -27.41
C ALA A 148 -13.70 1.62 -26.21
N MET A 149 -14.28 1.43 -25.02
CA MET A 149 -13.68 1.90 -23.78
C MET A 149 -12.57 0.94 -23.33
N TYR A 150 -11.39 1.48 -23.06
CA TYR A 150 -10.28 0.73 -22.49
C TYR A 150 -10.52 0.48 -20.99
N CYS A 151 -10.52 -0.79 -20.59
CA CYS A 151 -10.74 -1.20 -19.21
C CYS A 151 -9.58 -2.07 -18.70
N PRO A 152 -8.54 -1.46 -18.09
CA PRO A 152 -7.42 -2.19 -17.53
C PRO A 152 -7.80 -2.90 -16.22
N ILE A 153 -7.51 -4.19 -16.14
CA ILE A 153 -7.69 -5.03 -14.95
C ILE A 153 -6.44 -4.92 -14.08
N ILE A 154 -6.62 -4.57 -12.82
CA ILE A 154 -5.57 -4.52 -11.80
C ILE A 154 -5.74 -5.74 -10.91
N LEU A 155 -4.70 -6.57 -10.82
CA LEU A 155 -4.66 -7.74 -9.96
C LEU A 155 -3.75 -7.52 -8.77
N GLY A 156 -4.02 -8.24 -7.69
CA GLY A 156 -3.06 -8.35 -6.61
C GLY A 156 -3.23 -9.64 -5.82
N SER A 157 -2.14 -10.18 -5.30
CA SER A 157 -2.16 -11.37 -4.46
C SER A 157 -1.15 -11.25 -3.34
N ASP A 158 -1.51 -11.81 -2.19
CA ASP A 158 -0.68 -11.78 -1.00
C ASP A 158 -0.92 -13.06 -0.18
N LYS A 159 0.07 -13.97 -0.20
CA LYS A 159 -0.05 -15.25 0.51
C LYS A 159 -0.05 -14.99 2.01
N THR A 160 -1.20 -15.17 2.63
CA THR A 160 -1.46 -14.79 4.02
C THR A 160 -1.45 -15.99 4.96
N THR A 161 -0.62 -15.93 6.01
CA THR A 161 -0.64 -16.88 7.13
C THR A 161 -1.60 -16.40 8.21
N VAL A 162 -2.60 -17.21 8.56
CA VAL A 162 -3.63 -16.85 9.55
C VAL A 162 -3.42 -17.48 10.93
N SER A 163 -2.62 -18.54 11.03
CA SER A 163 -2.24 -19.15 12.32
C SER A 163 -0.85 -19.75 12.26
N VAL A 164 0.05 -19.25 13.11
CA VAL A 164 1.43 -19.74 13.28
C VAL A 164 1.52 -20.79 14.39
N ALA A 165 0.82 -20.57 15.52
CA ALA A 165 1.04 -21.31 16.76
C ALA A 165 0.50 -22.76 16.79
N THR A 166 -0.53 -23.09 16.00
CA THR A 166 -1.21 -24.39 16.14
C THR A 166 -1.29 -25.24 14.88
N ARG A 167 -1.27 -24.67 13.65
CA ARG A 167 -1.48 -25.46 12.41
C ARG A 167 -0.82 -24.94 11.11
N GLN A 168 -0.04 -23.84 11.11
CA GLN A 168 0.51 -23.22 9.88
C GLN A 168 -0.53 -23.16 8.74
N VAL A 169 -1.67 -22.53 9.04
CA VAL A 169 -2.76 -22.36 8.08
C VAL A 169 -2.45 -21.12 7.26
N GLU A 170 -2.37 -21.33 5.94
CA GLU A 170 -2.08 -20.30 4.95
C GLU A 170 -3.21 -20.30 3.91
N TYR A 171 -3.52 -19.12 3.38
CA TYR A 171 -4.43 -18.91 2.27
C TYR A 171 -3.78 -17.97 1.25
N HIS A 172 -4.08 -18.17 -0.03
CA HIS A 172 -3.51 -17.36 -1.12
C HIS A 172 -4.64 -16.64 -1.86
N PRO A 173 -5.13 -15.50 -1.33
CA PRO A 173 -6.15 -14.70 -1.98
C PRO A 173 -5.63 -14.05 -3.27
N LEU A 174 -6.54 -13.90 -4.24
CA LEU A 174 -6.37 -13.09 -5.44
C LEU A 174 -7.47 -12.02 -5.48
N TYR A 175 -7.05 -10.78 -5.66
CA TYR A 175 -7.90 -9.60 -5.71
C TYR A 175 -7.93 -9.02 -7.13
N MET A 176 -9.04 -8.36 -7.47
CA MET A 176 -9.24 -7.70 -8.75
C MET A 176 -9.85 -6.31 -8.56
N SER A 177 -9.37 -5.37 -9.36
CA SER A 177 -9.91 -4.02 -9.53
C SER A 177 -9.82 -3.61 -11.00
N ILE A 178 -10.35 -2.42 -11.34
CA ILE A 178 -10.25 -1.81 -12.66
C ILE A 178 -9.54 -0.46 -12.55
N GLY A 179 -8.73 -0.08 -13.54
CA GLY A 179 -8.03 1.20 -13.51
C GLY A 179 -8.90 2.41 -13.85
N ASN A 180 -10.17 2.21 -14.22
CA ASN A 180 -11.10 3.30 -14.56
C ASN A 180 -11.59 4.06 -13.31
N ILE A 181 -11.59 3.45 -12.13
CA ILE A 181 -12.00 4.12 -10.90
C ILE A 181 -10.88 5.01 -10.35
N HIS A 182 -11.25 6.16 -9.78
CA HIS A 182 -10.28 7.06 -9.17
C HIS A 182 -9.67 6.43 -7.90
N ASN A 183 -8.43 6.79 -7.59
CA ASN A 183 -7.67 6.13 -6.52
C ASN A 183 -8.32 6.28 -5.13
N ASN A 184 -9.06 7.35 -4.88
CA ASN A 184 -9.79 7.52 -3.62
C ASN A 184 -10.95 6.52 -3.46
N VAL A 185 -11.60 6.13 -4.55
CA VAL A 185 -12.65 5.09 -4.57
C VAL A 185 -12.07 3.73 -4.21
N CYS A 186 -10.89 3.40 -4.75
CA CYS A 186 -10.17 2.16 -4.42
C CYS A 186 -9.91 2.01 -2.90
N HIS A 187 -9.71 3.12 -2.20
CA HIS A 187 -9.42 3.16 -0.76
C HIS A 187 -10.67 3.28 0.12
N ALA A 188 -11.80 3.75 -0.42
CA ALA A 188 -12.98 4.12 0.38
C ALA A 188 -13.96 2.97 0.69
N HIS A 189 -13.52 1.71 0.65
CA HIS A 189 -14.35 0.51 0.91
C HIS A 189 -15.60 0.33 0.00
N ARG A 190 -15.73 1.08 -1.10
CA ARG A 190 -16.87 1.03 -2.03
C ARG A 190 -16.79 -0.10 -3.07
N GLN A 191 -16.35 -1.30 -2.68
CA GLN A 191 -16.14 -2.43 -3.61
C GLN A 191 -15.18 -2.15 -4.79
N GLY A 192 -14.31 -1.13 -4.68
CA GLY A 192 -13.31 -0.82 -5.70
C GLY A 192 -12.20 -1.88 -5.85
N LEU A 193 -12.04 -2.77 -4.86
CA LEU A 193 -11.18 -3.96 -4.91
C LEU A 193 -11.98 -5.16 -4.39
N VAL A 194 -12.09 -6.21 -5.20
CA VAL A 194 -12.90 -7.40 -4.92
C VAL A 194 -12.00 -8.62 -4.76
N LEU A 195 -12.30 -9.48 -3.78
CA LEU A 195 -11.65 -10.79 -3.65
C LEU A 195 -12.26 -11.75 -4.68
N ILE A 196 -11.46 -12.22 -5.63
CA ILE A 196 -11.96 -13.07 -6.72
C ILE A 196 -11.55 -14.53 -6.61
N ALA A 197 -10.48 -14.87 -5.88
CA ALA A 197 -10.09 -16.28 -5.76
C ALA A 197 -9.30 -16.59 -4.47
N PHE A 198 -9.32 -17.87 -4.10
CA PHE A 198 -8.35 -18.50 -3.21
C PHE A 198 -7.57 -19.55 -4.01
N LEU A 199 -6.31 -19.24 -4.30
CA LEU A 199 -5.40 -20.09 -5.07
C LEU A 199 -4.92 -21.28 -4.25
N ALA A 200 -4.60 -22.38 -4.95
CA ALA A 200 -4.14 -23.60 -4.32
C ALA A 200 -2.72 -23.43 -3.76
N ILE A 201 -2.52 -23.83 -2.51
CA ILE A 201 -1.18 -23.91 -1.88
C ILE A 201 -0.77 -25.38 -1.82
N PRO A 202 -0.03 -25.89 -2.81
CA PRO A 202 0.46 -27.26 -2.79
C PRO A 202 1.43 -27.48 -1.62
N LYS A 203 1.10 -28.44 -0.76
CA LYS A 203 1.94 -28.92 0.34
C LYS A 203 2.47 -30.32 0.02
N ALA A 204 3.74 -30.55 0.31
CA ALA A 204 4.40 -31.84 0.19
C ALA A 204 5.18 -32.15 1.48
N ASN A 205 5.65 -33.39 1.62
CA ASN A 205 6.52 -33.77 2.74
C ASN A 205 7.86 -33.04 2.65
N HIS A 206 8.51 -32.79 3.79
CA HIS A 206 9.79 -32.08 3.89
C HIS A 206 10.91 -32.61 2.99
N ILE A 207 10.86 -33.88 2.60
CA ILE A 207 11.79 -34.48 1.63
C ILE A 207 11.79 -33.75 0.26
N TYR A 208 10.73 -33.02 -0.06
CA TYR A 208 10.54 -32.29 -1.31
C TYR A 208 10.77 -30.77 -1.16
N ASP A 209 11.12 -30.25 0.03
CA ASP A 209 11.26 -28.80 0.26
C ASP A 209 12.29 -28.16 -0.69
N ASN A 210 13.36 -28.91 -1.00
CA ASN A 210 14.42 -28.49 -1.92
C ASN A 210 14.29 -29.11 -3.33
N ASP A 211 13.22 -29.87 -3.60
CA ASP A 211 13.02 -30.50 -4.91
C ASP A 211 12.70 -29.42 -5.97
N VAL A 212 13.56 -29.34 -6.99
CA VAL A 212 13.38 -28.44 -8.15
C VAL A 212 12.07 -28.74 -8.87
N LYS A 213 11.71 -30.02 -9.03
CA LYS A 213 10.47 -30.42 -9.73
C LYS A 213 9.24 -29.95 -8.98
N PHE A 214 9.26 -30.06 -7.64
CA PHE A 214 8.16 -29.57 -6.82
C PHE A 214 8.03 -28.04 -6.91
N ARG A 215 9.13 -27.29 -6.83
CA ARG A 215 9.11 -25.82 -6.98
C ARG A 215 8.51 -25.37 -8.32
N LYS A 216 8.93 -26.00 -9.43
CA LYS A 216 8.37 -25.74 -10.76
C LYS A 216 6.89 -26.08 -10.84
N PHE A 217 6.48 -27.21 -10.27
CA PHE A 217 5.07 -27.59 -10.18
C PHE A 217 4.23 -26.53 -9.45
N LYS A 218 4.71 -26.01 -8.30
CA LYS A 218 3.99 -24.96 -7.57
C LYS A 218 3.79 -23.71 -8.42
N CYS A 219 4.84 -23.29 -9.13
CA CYS A 219 4.79 -22.11 -9.98
C CYS A 219 3.86 -22.31 -11.18
N GLN A 220 3.93 -23.45 -11.87
CA GLN A 220 3.05 -23.73 -13.00
C GLN A 220 1.58 -23.88 -12.57
N LEU A 221 1.31 -24.49 -11.40
CA LEU A 221 -0.04 -24.59 -10.84
C LEU A 221 -0.63 -23.20 -10.58
N TYR A 222 0.19 -22.27 -10.08
CA TYR A 222 -0.21 -20.87 -9.87
C TYR A 222 -0.64 -20.20 -11.18
N HIS A 223 0.20 -20.29 -12.23
CA HIS A 223 -0.12 -19.74 -13.55
C HIS A 223 -1.36 -20.36 -14.20
N LEU A 224 -1.47 -21.69 -14.15
CA LEU A 224 -2.64 -22.41 -14.67
C LEU A 224 -3.92 -22.02 -13.92
N SER A 225 -3.84 -21.78 -12.62
CA SER A 225 -5.00 -21.34 -11.83
C SER A 225 -5.50 -19.97 -12.30
N ILE A 226 -4.60 -18.99 -12.45
CA ILE A 226 -4.97 -17.65 -12.90
C ILE A 226 -5.48 -17.69 -14.35
N SER A 227 -4.79 -18.42 -15.23
CA SER A 227 -5.26 -18.60 -16.62
C SER A 227 -6.66 -19.19 -16.66
N ALA A 228 -6.93 -20.26 -15.90
CA ALA A 228 -8.24 -20.90 -15.85
C ALA A 228 -9.34 -19.96 -15.32
N ILE A 229 -9.04 -19.15 -14.30
CA ILE A 229 -9.98 -18.17 -13.73
C ILE A 229 -10.37 -17.12 -14.77
N PHE A 230 -9.41 -16.60 -15.53
CA PHE A 230 -9.62 -15.49 -16.46
C PHE A 230 -10.06 -15.90 -17.87
N GLN A 231 -10.23 -17.20 -18.16
CA GLN A 231 -10.69 -17.67 -19.47
C GLN A 231 -12.02 -17.02 -19.92
N SER A 232 -12.92 -16.66 -18.99
CA SER A 232 -14.17 -16.00 -19.35
C SER A 232 -13.96 -14.59 -19.93
N VAL A 233 -12.84 -13.92 -19.62
CA VAL A 233 -12.50 -12.57 -20.07
C VAL A 233 -11.85 -12.56 -21.46
N LEU A 234 -11.13 -13.63 -21.82
CA LEU A 234 -10.36 -13.74 -23.06
C LEU A 234 -11.10 -13.27 -24.34
N PRO A 235 -12.37 -13.62 -24.59
CA PRO A 235 -13.08 -13.18 -25.81
C PRO A 235 -13.22 -11.66 -25.94
N TYR A 236 -13.19 -10.94 -24.83
CA TYR A 236 -13.40 -9.49 -24.74
C TYR A 236 -12.09 -8.69 -24.76
N MET A 237 -10.94 -9.37 -24.79
CA MET A 237 -9.62 -8.72 -24.91
C MET A 237 -9.18 -8.51 -26.36
N THR A 238 -9.76 -9.26 -27.31
CA THR A 238 -9.51 -9.08 -28.75
C THR A 238 -10.66 -8.40 -29.48
N LYS A 239 -11.91 -8.71 -29.10
CA LYS A 239 -13.10 -8.18 -29.75
C LYS A 239 -13.92 -7.35 -28.77
N PRO A 240 -13.95 -6.02 -28.93
CA PRO A 240 -14.78 -5.18 -28.08
C PRO A 240 -16.26 -5.36 -28.43
N ILE A 241 -17.11 -5.37 -27.41
CA ILE A 241 -18.55 -5.13 -27.57
C ILE A 241 -18.85 -3.66 -27.29
N VAL A 242 -18.42 -3.19 -26.12
CA VAL A 242 -18.42 -1.79 -25.66
C VAL A 242 -17.09 -1.49 -24.99
N PHE A 243 -16.54 -2.47 -24.27
CA PHE A 243 -15.29 -2.42 -23.56
C PHE A 243 -14.27 -3.34 -24.22
N ILE A 244 -12.99 -2.98 -24.11
CA ILE A 244 -11.86 -3.87 -24.35
C ILE A 244 -11.08 -4.03 -23.05
N PHE A 245 -10.95 -5.28 -22.60
CA PHE A 245 -10.22 -5.59 -21.37
C PHE A 245 -8.76 -5.89 -21.66
N ASP A 246 -7.92 -5.63 -20.66
CA ASP A 246 -6.49 -5.86 -20.70
C ASP A 246 -5.96 -6.02 -19.27
N PHE A 247 -4.81 -6.66 -19.07
CA PHE A 247 -4.17 -6.66 -17.76
C PHE A 247 -3.30 -5.40 -17.62
N GLY A 248 -3.70 -4.51 -16.72
CA GLY A 248 -3.04 -3.21 -16.54
C GLY A 248 -1.92 -3.23 -15.49
N ALA A 249 -2.13 -3.92 -14.38
CA ALA A 249 -1.15 -4.01 -13.30
C ALA A 249 -1.31 -5.29 -12.49
N PHE A 250 -0.20 -5.76 -11.92
CA PHE A 250 -0.19 -6.82 -10.92
C PHE A 250 0.61 -6.37 -9.70
N ILE A 251 -0.05 -6.39 -8.54
CA ILE A 251 0.50 -6.06 -7.22
C ILE A 251 0.91 -7.36 -6.52
N GLY A 252 2.19 -7.47 -6.19
CA GLY A 252 2.70 -8.57 -5.39
C GLY A 252 3.99 -8.14 -4.70
N ASP A 253 4.29 -8.77 -3.57
CA ASP A 253 5.60 -8.64 -2.94
C ASP A 253 6.69 -9.31 -3.81
N TYR A 254 7.95 -9.12 -3.45
CA TYR A 254 9.03 -9.68 -4.27
C TYR A 254 8.97 -11.22 -4.46
N PRO A 255 8.75 -12.05 -3.42
CA PRO A 255 8.51 -13.48 -3.61
C PRO A 255 7.36 -13.81 -4.59
N GLU A 256 6.25 -13.09 -4.51
CA GLU A 256 5.12 -13.25 -5.43
C GLU A 256 5.50 -12.82 -6.85
N GLN A 257 6.22 -11.71 -7.02
CA GLN A 257 6.76 -11.26 -8.32
C GLN A 257 7.69 -12.29 -8.95
N VAL A 258 8.51 -12.98 -8.15
CA VAL A 258 9.37 -14.07 -8.60
C VAL A 258 8.53 -15.23 -9.16
N MET A 259 7.46 -15.60 -8.46
CA MET A 259 6.52 -16.63 -8.92
C MET A 259 5.77 -16.19 -10.20
N LEU A 260 5.27 -14.96 -10.24
CA LEU A 260 4.57 -14.41 -11.40
C LEU A 260 5.45 -14.36 -12.65
N SER A 261 6.66 -13.82 -12.52
CA SER A 261 7.53 -13.61 -13.68
C SER A 261 8.35 -14.82 -14.08
N GLY A 262 8.29 -15.92 -13.31
CA GLY A 262 9.06 -17.13 -13.59
C GLY A 262 10.57 -16.91 -13.54
N ILE A 263 11.03 -15.92 -12.76
CA ILE A 263 12.46 -15.60 -12.67
C ILE A 263 13.14 -16.38 -11.55
N VAL A 264 14.48 -16.40 -11.59
CA VAL A 264 15.28 -16.88 -10.46
C VAL A 264 15.26 -15.86 -9.32
N GLN A 265 15.02 -16.33 -8.09
CA GLN A 265 15.06 -15.48 -6.89
C GLN A 265 16.42 -14.75 -6.77
N GLY A 266 16.37 -13.48 -6.40
CA GLY A 266 17.52 -12.57 -6.35
C GLY A 266 17.66 -11.67 -7.57
N TRP A 267 16.92 -11.93 -8.66
CA TRP A 267 16.94 -11.11 -9.88
C TRP A 267 15.77 -10.13 -9.98
N CYS A 268 15.91 -9.12 -10.84
CA CYS A 268 14.84 -8.18 -11.12
C CYS A 268 13.82 -8.76 -12.11
N ALA A 269 12.55 -8.60 -11.78
CA ALA A 269 11.43 -9.09 -12.56
C ALA A 269 11.13 -8.24 -13.82
N ARG A 270 11.66 -7.01 -13.88
CA ARG A 270 11.44 -6.07 -15.00
C ARG A 270 12.67 -5.85 -15.89
N CYS A 271 13.88 -5.88 -15.34
CA CYS A 271 15.11 -5.63 -16.09
C CYS A 271 16.07 -6.83 -16.04
N THR A 272 17.09 -6.83 -16.89
CA THR A 272 18.10 -7.90 -16.95
C THR A 272 19.35 -7.59 -16.10
N ALA A 273 19.23 -6.71 -15.10
CA ALA A 273 20.35 -6.36 -14.24
C ALA A 273 20.75 -7.56 -13.36
N LEU A 274 22.06 -7.76 -13.21
CA LEU A 274 22.64 -8.74 -12.31
C LEU A 274 22.61 -8.20 -10.88
N CYS A 275 22.15 -8.99 -9.91
CA CYS A 275 22.15 -8.58 -8.51
C CYS A 275 23.56 -8.31 -7.95
N THR A 276 24.58 -8.90 -8.58
CA THR A 276 26.00 -8.71 -8.24
C THR A 276 26.66 -7.54 -8.97
N ASP A 277 25.98 -6.95 -9.96
CA ASP A 277 26.51 -5.86 -10.79
C ASP A 277 25.39 -4.90 -11.16
N LEU A 278 24.80 -4.29 -10.12
CA LEU A 278 23.73 -3.31 -10.28
C LEU A 278 24.23 -2.01 -10.94
N ASP A 279 25.53 -1.72 -10.89
CA ASP A 279 26.19 -0.53 -11.44
C ASP A 279 26.83 -0.75 -12.83
N GLY A 280 26.65 -1.91 -13.43
CA GLY A 280 27.24 -2.28 -14.71
C GLY A 280 26.68 -1.44 -15.88
N ALA A 281 27.53 -1.12 -16.87
CA ALA A 281 27.20 -0.28 -18.04
C ALA A 281 26.01 -0.78 -18.90
N ASP A 282 25.51 -1.99 -18.66
CA ASP A 282 24.36 -2.61 -19.32
C ASP A 282 22.99 -2.15 -18.75
N PHE A 283 22.96 -1.10 -17.90
CA PHE A 283 21.76 -0.43 -17.34
C PHE A 283 20.61 -0.17 -18.34
N ALA A 284 20.87 -0.16 -19.65
CA ALA A 284 19.89 0.10 -20.69
C ALA A 284 18.86 -1.03 -20.94
N ARG A 285 18.99 -2.20 -20.32
CA ARG A 285 18.10 -3.36 -20.59
C ARG A 285 16.84 -3.39 -19.72
N CYS A 286 16.05 -2.30 -19.74
CA CYS A 286 14.61 -2.34 -19.38
C CYS A 286 13.79 -2.98 -20.53
N GLN A 287 14.20 -4.16 -21.00
CA GLN A 287 13.66 -4.77 -22.23
C GLN A 287 13.27 -6.24 -22.06
N ARG A 288 13.09 -6.77 -20.84
CA ARG A 288 12.58 -8.15 -20.68
C ARG A 288 11.29 -8.36 -21.46
N GLU A 289 10.42 -7.36 -21.43
CA GLU A 289 9.19 -7.27 -22.24
C GLU A 289 9.36 -7.77 -23.69
N HIS A 290 10.39 -7.30 -24.39
CA HIS A 290 10.59 -7.56 -25.82
C HIS A 290 11.58 -8.68 -26.12
N LEU A 291 12.27 -9.16 -25.09
CA LEU A 291 13.37 -10.11 -25.23
C LEU A 291 13.00 -11.51 -24.76
N THR A 292 12.09 -11.67 -23.78
CA THR A 292 11.84 -12.98 -23.15
C THR A 292 11.50 -14.07 -24.18
N ASP A 293 10.51 -13.87 -25.04
CA ASP A 293 10.11 -14.89 -26.02
C ASP A 293 11.23 -15.20 -27.02
N THR A 294 11.89 -14.15 -27.54
CA THR A 294 13.03 -14.32 -28.46
C THR A 294 14.19 -15.06 -27.78
N LEU A 295 14.48 -14.77 -26.50
CA LEU A 295 15.53 -15.45 -25.76
C LEU A 295 15.15 -16.92 -25.54
N VAL A 296 13.91 -17.21 -25.16
CA VAL A 296 13.39 -18.57 -24.96
C VAL A 296 13.51 -19.39 -26.25
N ASP A 297 13.18 -18.79 -27.39
CA ASP A 297 13.27 -19.45 -28.70
C ASP A 297 14.70 -19.67 -29.20
N THR A 298 15.66 -18.85 -28.76
CA THR A 298 17.02 -18.83 -29.32
C THR A 298 18.09 -19.45 -28.45
N LEU A 299 17.91 -19.48 -27.12
CA LEU A 299 18.94 -19.87 -26.17
C LEU A 299 18.59 -21.18 -25.44
N PRO A 300 19.60 -22.02 -25.16
CA PRO A 300 19.41 -23.20 -24.29
C PRO A 300 18.95 -22.80 -22.88
N PRO A 301 18.13 -23.63 -22.20
CA PRO A 301 17.62 -23.38 -20.84
C PRO A 301 18.68 -23.01 -19.80
N ALA A 302 19.86 -23.65 -19.86
CA ALA A 302 20.96 -23.33 -18.94
C ALA A 302 21.46 -21.88 -19.09
N ILE A 303 21.53 -21.37 -20.33
CA ILE A 303 21.96 -19.99 -20.59
C ILE A 303 20.87 -19.00 -20.15
N LEU A 304 19.60 -19.34 -20.40
CA LEU A 304 18.45 -18.55 -19.95
C LEU A 304 18.44 -18.39 -18.43
N TRP A 305 18.65 -19.49 -17.72
CA TRP A 305 18.71 -19.50 -16.27
C TRP A 305 19.91 -18.67 -15.75
N ASP A 306 21.12 -18.95 -16.23
CA ASP A 306 22.34 -18.36 -15.66
C ASP A 306 22.55 -16.89 -16.04
N LYS A 307 22.19 -16.49 -17.26
CA LYS A 307 22.48 -15.13 -17.78
C LYS A 307 21.28 -14.20 -17.79
N TYR A 308 20.08 -14.75 -17.88
CA TYR A 308 18.86 -13.96 -18.02
C TYR A 308 17.84 -14.24 -16.91
N SER A 309 18.13 -15.18 -16.00
CA SER A 309 17.25 -15.60 -14.92
C SER A 309 15.85 -16.00 -15.40
N ILE A 310 15.73 -16.56 -16.59
CA ILE A 310 14.46 -17.04 -17.15
C ILE A 310 14.40 -18.55 -16.95
N ASP A 311 13.38 -19.02 -16.24
CA ASP A 311 13.05 -20.46 -16.21
C ASP A 311 12.12 -20.78 -17.38
N SER A 312 12.68 -21.35 -18.45
CA SER A 312 11.93 -21.70 -19.66
C SER A 312 10.87 -22.79 -19.45
N ASP A 313 10.90 -23.48 -18.31
CA ASP A 313 9.90 -24.50 -17.97
C ASP A 313 8.62 -23.90 -17.35
N ILE A 314 8.62 -22.60 -17.06
CA ILE A 314 7.47 -21.87 -16.50
C ILE A 314 6.83 -21.07 -17.62
N ILE A 315 5.54 -21.31 -17.84
CA ILE A 315 4.74 -20.54 -18.81
C ILE A 315 3.88 -19.56 -18.02
N PRO A 316 4.15 -18.24 -18.10
CA PRO A 316 3.32 -17.24 -17.43
C PRO A 316 1.89 -17.26 -17.95
N PHE A 317 0.91 -17.05 -17.07
CA PHE A 317 -0.51 -17.02 -17.45
C PHE A 317 -0.81 -15.96 -18.52
N THR A 318 -0.03 -14.87 -18.57
CA THR A 318 -0.20 -13.79 -19.56
C THR A 318 0.00 -14.27 -20.99
N ASN A 319 0.71 -15.38 -21.22
CA ASN A 319 0.92 -15.92 -22.56
C ASN A 319 -0.38 -16.45 -23.19
N ASP A 320 -1.39 -16.77 -22.37
CA ASP A 320 -2.70 -17.21 -22.83
C ASP A 320 -3.63 -16.04 -23.22
N PHE A 321 -3.23 -14.79 -22.95
CA PHE A 321 -4.06 -13.61 -23.15
C PHE A 321 -3.40 -12.60 -24.11
N PRO A 322 -4.18 -12.02 -25.03
CA PRO A 322 -3.66 -10.99 -25.94
C PRO A 322 -3.29 -9.73 -25.16
N CYS A 323 -2.31 -8.98 -25.68
CA CYS A 323 -1.87 -7.69 -25.12
C CYS A 323 -1.28 -7.74 -23.69
N ALA A 324 -1.23 -8.90 -23.06
CA ALA A 324 -0.72 -9.09 -21.71
C ALA A 324 0.78 -9.42 -21.74
N ASN A 325 1.57 -8.71 -20.92
CA ASN A 325 2.99 -9.02 -20.74
C ASN A 325 3.36 -8.90 -19.27
N ILE A 326 3.79 -10.03 -18.69
CA ILE A 326 4.09 -10.15 -17.26
C ILE A 326 5.10 -9.11 -16.77
N HIS A 327 6.13 -8.81 -17.56
CA HIS A 327 7.19 -7.86 -17.20
C HIS A 327 6.72 -6.40 -17.26
N LYS A 328 5.60 -6.15 -17.93
CA LYS A 328 5.02 -4.83 -18.19
C LYS A 328 4.01 -4.41 -17.13
N ILE A 329 3.23 -5.39 -16.66
CA ILE A 329 2.16 -5.18 -15.68
C ILE A 329 2.67 -5.22 -14.23
N MET A 330 3.89 -5.70 -13.98
CA MET A 330 4.40 -5.74 -12.60
C MET A 330 4.65 -4.36 -12.01
N THR A 331 4.03 -4.14 -10.86
CA THR A 331 4.24 -2.97 -10.01
C THR A 331 5.48 -3.16 -9.11
N PRO A 332 6.24 -2.09 -8.80
CA PRO A 332 7.37 -2.20 -7.87
C PRO A 332 6.90 -2.40 -6.43
N ASP A 333 7.58 -3.30 -5.69
CA ASP A 333 7.31 -3.56 -4.27
C ASP A 333 8.10 -2.59 -3.37
N LEU A 334 7.74 -1.30 -3.43
CA LEU A 334 8.42 -0.29 -2.62
C LEU A 334 8.21 -0.52 -1.11
N LEU A 335 7.08 -1.12 -0.72
CA LEU A 335 6.77 -1.34 0.68
C LEU A 335 7.75 -2.35 1.31
N HIS A 336 7.86 -3.56 0.77
CA HIS A 336 8.71 -4.55 1.42
C HIS A 336 10.19 -4.33 1.13
N GLN A 337 10.55 -3.86 -0.07
CA GLN A 337 11.96 -3.69 -0.44
C GLN A 337 12.58 -2.41 0.11
N ILE A 338 11.90 -1.27 -0.07
CA ILE A 338 12.46 0.04 0.28
C ILE A 338 12.09 0.41 1.71
N ILE A 339 10.81 0.35 2.06
CA ILE A 339 10.32 0.85 3.35
C ILE A 339 10.61 -0.15 4.48
N LYS A 340 10.14 -1.41 4.39
CA LYS A 340 10.44 -2.43 5.39
C LYS A 340 11.92 -2.84 5.30
N GLY A 341 12.39 -3.24 4.13
CA GLY A 341 13.77 -3.72 3.95
C GLY A 341 14.85 -2.65 4.21
N THR A 342 14.86 -1.57 3.42
CA THR A 342 15.97 -0.60 3.51
C THR A 342 15.84 0.36 4.69
N PHE A 343 14.66 0.94 4.92
CA PHE A 343 14.48 1.90 6.00
C PHE A 343 14.46 1.22 7.37
N LYS A 344 13.52 0.27 7.60
CA LYS A 344 13.38 -0.38 8.92
C LYS A 344 14.52 -1.37 9.19
N ASP A 345 14.74 -2.34 8.32
CA ASP A 345 15.64 -3.46 8.64
C ASP A 345 17.14 -3.09 8.53
N HIS A 346 17.47 -2.03 7.78
CA HIS A 346 18.85 -1.54 7.65
C HIS A 346 19.07 -0.18 8.32
N LEU A 347 18.52 0.92 7.80
CA LEU A 347 18.89 2.26 8.26
C LEU A 347 18.59 2.49 9.75
N VAL A 348 17.38 2.16 10.20
CA VAL A 348 16.96 2.24 11.60
C VAL A 348 17.81 1.31 12.48
N SER A 349 18.04 0.07 12.04
CA SER A 349 18.90 -0.90 12.73
C SER A 349 20.35 -0.39 12.91
N TRP A 350 20.92 0.19 11.85
CA TRP A 350 22.28 0.74 11.88
C TRP A 350 22.44 1.94 12.82
N VAL A 351 21.40 2.76 12.99
CA VAL A 351 21.38 3.80 14.03
C VAL A 351 21.56 3.18 15.40
N GLY A 352 20.80 2.12 15.70
CA GLY A 352 20.93 1.39 16.95
C GLY A 352 22.34 0.87 17.21
N ILE A 353 22.91 0.19 16.20
CA ILE A 353 24.27 -0.35 16.25
C ILE A 353 25.29 0.76 16.51
N TYR A 354 25.18 1.89 15.79
CA TYR A 354 26.07 3.03 15.95
C TYR A 354 26.01 3.62 17.37
N LEU A 355 24.81 3.82 17.92
CA LEU A 355 24.63 4.38 19.26
C LEU A 355 25.29 3.49 20.31
N VAL A 356 25.11 2.17 20.20
CA VAL A 356 25.76 1.21 21.11
C VAL A 356 27.27 1.22 20.97
N LEU A 357 27.81 1.30 19.75
CA LEU A 357 29.25 1.35 19.53
C LEU A 357 29.88 2.64 20.07
N LYS A 358 29.18 3.77 19.97
CA LYS A 358 29.71 5.08 20.36
C LYS A 358 29.55 5.39 21.85
N HIS A 359 28.37 5.10 22.41
CA HIS A 359 27.99 5.52 23.77
C HIS A 359 28.02 4.36 24.77
N GLY A 360 28.17 3.12 24.29
CA GLY A 360 28.00 1.92 25.12
C GLY A 360 26.52 1.61 25.37
N LYS A 361 26.24 0.39 25.83
CA LYS A 361 24.87 -0.16 25.86
C LYS A 361 23.90 0.63 26.75
N SER A 362 24.33 1.04 27.93
CA SER A 362 23.47 1.73 28.89
C SER A 362 23.05 3.10 28.39
N GLU A 363 24.00 3.88 27.85
CA GLU A 363 23.71 5.24 27.40
C GLU A 363 23.03 5.25 26.03
N ALA A 364 23.32 4.27 25.17
CA ALA A 364 22.55 4.04 23.95
C ALA A 364 21.09 3.72 24.24
N ALA A 365 20.78 2.96 25.30
CA ALA A 365 19.41 2.70 25.73
C ALA A 365 18.69 4.02 26.10
N THR A 366 19.34 4.88 26.90
CA THR A 366 18.79 6.19 27.25
C THR A 366 18.55 7.08 26.03
N ILE A 367 19.48 7.09 25.08
CA ILE A 367 19.32 7.85 23.83
C ILE A 367 18.18 7.27 22.97
N LEU A 368 18.04 5.95 22.90
CA LEU A 368 16.95 5.31 22.17
C LEU A 368 15.59 5.53 22.84
N ASP A 369 15.54 5.61 24.17
CA ASP A 369 14.33 6.01 24.91
C ASP A 369 13.98 7.49 24.63
N GLU A 370 14.99 8.37 24.51
CA GLU A 370 14.77 9.78 24.13
C GLU A 370 14.29 9.94 22.66
N ILE A 371 14.80 9.13 21.75
CA ILE A 371 14.33 9.04 20.35
C ILE A 371 12.96 8.37 20.27
N ASP A 372 12.61 7.55 21.27
CA ASP A 372 11.43 6.70 21.37
C ASP A 372 11.44 5.52 20.38
N HIS A 373 12.42 4.62 20.52
CA HIS A 373 12.62 3.50 19.59
C HIS A 373 12.90 2.14 20.26
N GLN A 374 11.85 1.50 20.80
CA GLN A 374 11.94 0.20 21.48
C GLN A 374 12.34 -0.97 20.54
N ASP A 375 11.98 -0.94 19.25
CA ASP A 375 12.25 -2.06 18.33
C ASP A 375 13.73 -2.28 17.99
N VAL A 376 14.53 -1.22 18.06
CA VAL A 376 16.00 -1.31 17.96
C VAL A 376 16.54 -2.05 19.17
N TRP A 377 15.99 -1.82 20.36
CA TRP A 377 16.40 -2.54 21.56
C TRP A 377 16.16 -4.04 21.40
N THR A 378 15.02 -4.45 20.83
CA THR A 378 14.72 -5.87 20.57
C THR A 378 15.68 -6.50 19.56
N LEU A 379 15.99 -5.82 18.44
CA LEU A 379 16.95 -6.30 17.43
C LEU A 379 18.41 -6.34 17.92
N VAL A 380 18.76 -5.48 18.88
CA VAL A 380 20.10 -5.43 19.48
C VAL A 380 20.18 -6.32 20.74
N SER A 381 19.04 -6.73 21.31
CA SER A 381 18.94 -7.54 22.54
C SER A 381 19.41 -8.98 22.39
N ASP A 382 19.46 -9.53 21.16
CA ASP A 382 20.07 -10.84 20.89
C ASP A 382 21.54 -10.92 21.32
N PHE A 383 22.17 -9.77 21.65
CA PHE A 383 23.52 -9.69 22.20
C PHE A 383 23.64 -9.40 23.72
N VAL A 384 22.58 -9.15 24.52
CA VAL A 384 22.64 -9.00 26.00
C VAL A 384 21.30 -9.24 26.73
N SER A 385 21.39 -9.90 27.89
CA SER A 385 20.31 -10.10 28.88
C SER A 385 19.56 -8.83 29.32
N SER A 386 18.25 -9.06 29.48
CA SER A 386 17.20 -8.17 29.96
C SER A 386 17.37 -7.70 31.41
N GLU A 387 17.51 -6.40 31.64
CA GLU A 387 16.99 -5.70 32.84
C GLU A 387 17.24 -4.19 32.72
N LEU A 388 16.31 -3.45 32.11
CA LEU A 388 16.09 -2.01 32.35
C LEU A 388 14.83 -1.59 31.58
N LYS A 389 13.71 -1.48 32.28
CA LYS A 389 12.44 -0.90 31.83
C LYS A 389 12.04 0.10 32.89
N LEU A 390 12.31 1.39 32.68
CA LEU A 390 11.59 2.55 33.23
C LEU A 390 12.44 3.81 33.06
N LEU A 391 12.03 4.68 32.13
CA LEU A 391 11.96 6.15 32.20
C LEU A 391 11.58 6.71 30.79
N SER A 392 10.55 7.56 30.69
CA SER A 392 10.18 8.38 29.51
C SER A 392 10.64 9.84 29.74
N PRO A 393 10.72 10.79 28.76
CA PRO A 393 10.07 10.86 27.42
C PRO A 393 10.97 11.35 26.23
N LEU A 394 10.56 11.58 24.95
CA LEU A 394 9.59 10.99 23.99
C LEU A 394 9.56 11.92 22.73
N ARG A 395 10.62 12.00 21.89
CA ARG A 395 10.65 12.97 20.75
C ARG A 395 9.60 12.72 19.67
N LEU A 396 9.28 11.46 19.38
CA LEU A 396 8.27 11.09 18.38
C LEU A 396 6.85 11.31 18.88
N ALA A 397 6.58 11.05 20.16
CA ALA A 397 5.28 11.29 20.77
C ALA A 397 5.00 12.76 21.10
N ALA A 398 6.05 13.55 21.35
CA ALA A 398 5.93 15.00 21.54
C ALA A 398 5.70 15.75 20.22
N MET A 399 5.64 15.06 19.07
CA MET A 399 5.41 15.73 17.79
C MET A 399 4.01 16.35 17.73
N PRO A 400 3.90 17.59 17.22
CA PRO A 400 2.63 18.28 17.10
C PRO A 400 1.67 17.49 16.22
N SER A 401 0.38 17.56 16.57
CA SER A 401 -0.65 16.88 15.81
C SER A 401 -0.81 17.48 14.42
N PHE A 402 -0.56 16.67 13.39
CA PHE A 402 -0.83 17.01 12.01
C PHE A 402 -1.93 16.13 11.45
N ARG A 403 -2.84 16.75 10.68
CA ARG A 403 -3.93 16.05 10.00
C ARG A 403 -3.33 15.26 8.81
N GLY A 404 -3.14 13.95 8.97
CA GLY A 404 -2.51 13.06 7.98
C GLY A 404 -1.12 12.50 8.35
N LEU A 405 -0.63 12.78 9.56
CA LEU A 405 0.52 12.12 10.17
C LEU A 405 -0.03 11.29 11.33
N CYS A 406 0.30 10.01 11.38
CA CYS A 406 -0.04 9.19 12.53
C CYS A 406 0.63 9.77 13.78
N ARG A 407 -0.17 9.98 14.84
CA ARG A 407 0.40 10.25 16.16
C ARG A 407 0.97 8.95 16.71
N PHE A 408 2.09 9.05 17.41
CA PHE A 408 2.63 8.00 18.24
C PHE A 408 2.50 8.43 19.71
N PRO A 409 1.28 8.55 20.28
CA PRO A 409 1.08 9.13 21.62
C PRO A 409 1.73 8.28 22.72
N ASP A 410 1.78 6.96 22.54
CA ASP A 410 2.51 6.00 23.39
C ASP A 410 3.90 5.66 22.84
N GLY A 411 4.33 6.41 21.82
CA GLY A 411 5.56 6.17 21.10
C GLY A 411 5.54 5.03 20.09
N CYS A 412 6.72 4.53 19.72
CA CYS A 412 6.91 3.48 18.72
C CYS A 412 6.82 2.04 19.29
N GLN A 413 6.03 1.83 20.35
CA GLN A 413 5.98 0.58 21.12
C GLN A 413 4.98 -0.44 20.54
N PHE A 414 5.06 -0.76 19.24
CA PHE A 414 4.18 -1.74 18.62
C PHE A 414 4.87 -3.09 18.42
N GLU A 415 4.22 -4.19 18.83
CA GLU A 415 4.68 -5.55 18.53
C GLU A 415 4.60 -5.87 17.02
N GLN A 416 3.78 -5.13 16.25
CA GLN A 416 3.62 -5.29 14.81
C GLN A 416 3.41 -3.93 14.13
N TRP A 417 4.26 -3.60 13.16
CA TRP A 417 4.17 -2.37 12.38
C TRP A 417 3.41 -2.59 11.07
N THR A 418 2.45 -1.72 10.77
CA THR A 418 1.85 -1.67 9.43
C THR A 418 2.75 -0.88 8.48
N GLY A 419 2.53 -1.04 7.17
CA GLY A 419 3.25 -0.23 6.19
C GLY A 419 2.95 1.26 6.26
N ASP A 420 1.75 1.65 6.71
CA ASP A 420 1.39 3.04 6.93
C ASP A 420 2.10 3.64 8.14
N ASP A 421 2.25 2.87 9.22
CA ASP A 421 3.03 3.29 10.40
C ASP A 421 4.49 3.56 10.03
N LEU A 422 5.10 2.70 9.19
CA LEU A 422 6.47 2.90 8.73
C LEU A 422 6.61 4.12 7.82
N LYS A 423 5.65 4.38 6.93
CA LYS A 423 5.63 5.59 6.10
C LYS A 423 5.49 6.86 6.95
N ALA A 424 4.65 6.81 7.99
CA ALA A 424 4.52 7.90 8.93
C ALA A 424 5.84 8.12 9.68
N LEU A 425 6.45 7.05 10.19
CA LEU A 425 7.75 7.08 10.87
C LEU A 425 8.83 7.70 10.00
N MET A 426 8.94 7.31 8.73
CA MET A 426 9.91 7.87 7.78
C MET A 426 9.88 9.40 7.69
N LYS A 427 8.70 10.01 7.80
CA LYS A 427 8.52 11.47 7.71
C LYS A 427 9.08 12.20 8.94
N VAL A 428 9.08 11.55 10.10
CA VAL A 428 9.41 12.16 11.40
C VAL A 428 10.75 11.69 11.96
N TYR A 429 11.23 10.52 11.53
CA TYR A 429 12.39 9.86 12.11
C TYR A 429 13.67 10.68 11.97
N ILE A 430 13.88 11.34 10.82
CA ILE A 430 15.06 12.21 10.62
C ILE A 430 15.15 13.28 11.70
N LEU A 431 14.02 13.88 12.06
CA LEU A 431 13.96 14.93 13.08
C LEU A 431 14.26 14.37 14.48
N ALA A 432 13.88 13.13 14.75
CA ALA A 432 14.14 12.48 16.04
C ALA A 432 15.65 12.20 16.25
N LEU A 433 16.39 11.85 15.19
CA LEU A 433 17.82 11.52 15.23
C LEU A 433 18.75 12.71 15.47
N VAL A 434 18.24 13.92 15.24
CA VAL A 434 19.00 15.16 15.27
C VAL A 434 19.73 15.36 16.60
N GLY A 435 21.05 15.57 16.56
CA GLY A 435 21.87 15.77 17.76
C GLY A 435 22.36 14.48 18.44
N PHE A 436 21.84 13.31 18.05
CA PHE A 436 22.32 12.00 18.56
C PHE A 436 23.25 11.29 17.58
N VAL A 437 23.09 11.54 16.28
CA VAL A 437 23.88 10.92 15.22
C VAL A 437 24.72 11.97 14.45
N PRO A 438 25.81 11.56 13.76
CA PRO A 438 26.62 12.45 12.93
C PRO A 438 25.80 13.01 11.76
N SER A 439 26.22 14.16 11.22
CA SER A 439 25.53 14.79 10.10
C SER A 439 25.53 13.90 8.85
N GLU A 440 26.57 13.08 8.65
CA GLU A 440 26.65 12.11 7.55
C GLU A 440 25.52 11.07 7.58
N MET A 441 25.10 10.63 8.77
CA MET A 441 23.96 9.73 8.91
C MET A 441 22.65 10.46 8.55
N ILE A 442 22.48 11.71 9.01
CA ILE A 442 21.33 12.54 8.62
C ILE A 442 21.28 12.74 7.10
N HIS A 443 22.42 13.00 6.46
CA HIS A 443 22.53 13.11 5.00
C HIS A 443 22.17 11.80 4.28
N THR A 444 22.52 10.65 4.86
CA THR A 444 22.14 9.33 4.34
C THR A 444 20.63 9.16 4.35
N PHE A 445 19.96 9.46 5.47
CA PHE A 445 18.49 9.41 5.54
C PHE A 445 17.82 10.39 4.58
N LYS A 446 18.32 11.63 4.46
CA LYS A 446 17.80 12.60 3.48
C LYS A 446 17.91 12.10 2.05
N SER A 447 19.08 11.56 1.69
CA SER A 447 19.34 11.00 0.35
C SER A 447 18.40 9.83 0.07
N PHE A 448 18.18 8.98 1.07
CA PHE A 448 17.23 7.87 0.99
C PHE A 448 15.78 8.32 0.82
N LEU A 449 15.29 9.31 1.57
CA LEU A 449 13.94 9.87 1.38
C LEU A 449 13.77 10.50 -0.01
N ASN A 450 14.82 11.16 -0.51
CA ASN A 450 14.82 11.70 -1.87
C ASN A 450 14.73 10.57 -2.91
N PHE A 451 15.51 9.50 -2.74
CA PHE A 451 15.43 8.31 -3.59
C PHE A 451 14.03 7.68 -3.56
N CYS A 452 13.43 7.51 -2.39
CA CYS A 452 12.08 6.98 -2.24
C CYS A 452 11.06 7.81 -3.02
N SER A 453 11.18 9.14 -2.94
CA SER A 453 10.30 10.08 -3.64
C SER A 453 10.47 9.98 -5.16
N ILE A 454 11.70 9.87 -5.66
CA ILE A 454 12.01 9.70 -7.08
C ILE A 454 11.48 8.35 -7.58
N ALA A 455 11.77 7.26 -6.87
CA ALA A 455 11.32 5.92 -7.25
C ALA A 455 9.78 5.84 -7.30
N HIS A 456 9.10 6.41 -6.30
CA HIS A 456 7.66 6.51 -6.26
C HIS A 456 7.11 7.34 -7.42
N HIS A 457 7.69 8.52 -7.68
CA HIS A 457 7.25 9.40 -8.76
C HIS A 457 7.38 8.74 -10.14
N THR A 458 8.55 8.19 -10.45
CA THR A 458 8.81 7.62 -11.77
C THR A 458 8.03 6.33 -12.00
N TYR A 459 8.08 5.38 -11.06
CA TYR A 459 7.58 4.02 -11.34
C TYR A 459 6.13 3.77 -10.92
N LEU A 460 5.54 4.58 -10.04
CA LEU A 460 4.14 4.44 -9.63
C LEU A 460 3.29 5.60 -10.11
N ILE A 461 3.73 6.85 -9.91
CA ILE A 461 2.92 8.02 -10.27
C ILE A 461 2.86 8.19 -11.79
N GLN A 462 4.00 8.27 -12.48
CA GLN A 462 4.01 8.50 -13.93
C GLN A 462 3.55 7.27 -14.71
N GLU A 463 4.04 6.08 -14.34
CA GLU A 463 3.73 4.85 -15.08
C GLU A 463 2.34 4.29 -14.80
N PHE A 464 1.87 4.30 -13.55
CA PHE A 464 0.58 3.70 -13.15
C PHE A 464 -0.43 4.70 -12.56
N GLY A 465 -0.13 6.01 -12.51
CA GLY A 465 -1.09 7.02 -12.08
C GLY A 465 -1.49 6.86 -10.62
N ALA A 466 -0.59 6.35 -9.79
CA ALA A 466 -0.90 5.92 -8.43
C ALA A 466 -0.15 6.70 -7.34
N PRO A 467 -0.48 7.99 -7.09
CA PRO A 467 0.12 8.79 -6.02
C PRO A 467 -0.15 8.25 -4.62
N ASN A 468 -1.26 7.52 -4.42
CA ASN A 468 -1.57 6.83 -3.17
C ASN A 468 -1.34 5.31 -3.28
N GLY A 469 -0.55 4.89 -4.28
CA GLY A 469 0.03 3.57 -4.44
C GLY A 469 -0.93 2.45 -4.83
N ILE A 470 -0.88 2.03 -6.10
CA ILE A 470 -1.16 0.67 -6.54
C ILE A 470 0.05 -0.15 -6.09
N CYS A 471 0.07 -0.45 -4.80
CA CYS A 471 1.18 -1.10 -4.14
C CYS A 471 0.63 -2.11 -3.13
N SER A 472 1.53 -2.94 -2.59
CA SER A 472 1.18 -4.03 -1.68
C SER A 472 0.38 -3.61 -0.44
N LEU A 473 0.30 -2.31 -0.11
CA LEU A 473 -0.62 -1.81 0.94
C LEU A 473 -2.10 -2.04 0.62
N ILE A 474 -2.51 -1.94 -0.64
CA ILE A 474 -3.90 -2.15 -1.04
C ILE A 474 -4.30 -3.60 -0.78
N THR A 475 -3.41 -4.55 -1.11
CA THR A 475 -3.61 -5.97 -0.80
C THR A 475 -3.45 -6.23 0.70
N GLU A 476 -2.56 -5.51 1.40
CA GLU A 476 -2.31 -5.66 2.84
C GLU A 476 -3.55 -5.29 3.68
N SER A 477 -4.17 -4.14 3.39
CA SER A 477 -5.38 -3.70 4.09
C SER A 477 -6.57 -4.63 3.82
N GLN A 478 -6.65 -5.18 2.61
CA GLN A 478 -7.76 -6.02 2.19
C GLN A 478 -7.64 -7.47 2.66
N HIS A 479 -6.43 -8.03 2.80
CA HIS A 479 -6.28 -9.37 3.38
C HIS A 479 -6.77 -9.43 4.82
N ILE A 480 -6.74 -8.32 5.57
CA ILE A 480 -7.26 -8.28 6.94
C ILE A 480 -8.76 -8.57 6.91
N ASN A 481 -9.50 -7.88 6.04
CA ASN A 481 -10.95 -7.99 5.95
C ASN A 481 -11.41 -9.24 5.19
N ALA A 482 -10.67 -9.68 4.18
CA ALA A 482 -11.04 -10.80 3.31
C ALA A 482 -10.55 -12.17 3.79
N VAL A 483 -9.50 -12.21 4.63
CA VAL A 483 -8.87 -13.46 5.07
C VAL A 483 -8.79 -13.55 6.59
N LYS A 484 -8.13 -12.61 7.28
CA LYS A 484 -7.88 -12.71 8.73
C LYS A 484 -9.16 -12.63 9.56
N LYS A 485 -10.00 -11.61 9.35
CA LYS A 485 -11.28 -11.45 10.08
C LYS A 485 -12.25 -12.61 9.80
N PRO A 486 -12.49 -13.05 8.54
CA PRO A 486 -13.33 -14.21 8.27
C PRO A 486 -12.79 -15.50 8.90
N TRP A 487 -11.47 -15.71 8.87
CA TRP A 487 -10.86 -16.86 9.52
C TRP A 487 -11.07 -16.84 11.04
N GLN A 488 -10.86 -15.68 11.70
CA GLN A 488 -11.10 -15.51 13.14
C GLN A 488 -12.57 -15.76 13.53
N ARG A 489 -13.52 -15.44 12.63
CA ARG A 489 -14.95 -15.70 12.81
C ARG A 489 -15.36 -17.15 12.54
N SER A 490 -14.53 -17.90 11.82
CA SER A 490 -14.80 -19.30 11.50
C SER A 490 -14.61 -20.22 12.70
N SER A 491 -15.12 -21.44 12.61
CA SER A 491 -14.84 -22.50 13.59
C SER A 491 -13.38 -22.99 13.58
N CYS A 492 -12.52 -22.43 12.71
CA CYS A 492 -11.14 -22.86 12.45
C CYS A 492 -11.01 -24.33 11.97
N TRP A 493 -12.14 -24.98 11.66
CA TRP A 493 -12.23 -26.33 11.10
C TRP A 493 -12.90 -26.28 9.73
N ASN A 494 -12.22 -26.77 8.68
CA ASN A 494 -12.64 -26.59 7.28
C ASN A 494 -13.08 -25.14 7.00
N ALA A 495 -12.26 -24.20 7.46
CA ALA A 495 -12.61 -22.78 7.56
C ALA A 495 -12.81 -22.11 6.19
N LEU A 496 -12.17 -22.60 5.12
CA LEU A 496 -12.26 -21.96 3.80
C LEU A 496 -13.71 -21.79 3.35
N GLY A 497 -14.53 -22.84 3.36
CA GLY A 497 -15.94 -22.73 2.96
C GLY A 497 -16.74 -21.72 3.79
N GLN A 498 -16.48 -21.65 5.11
CA GLN A 498 -17.11 -20.64 5.98
C GLN A 498 -16.64 -19.22 5.62
N MET A 499 -15.36 -19.05 5.28
CA MET A 499 -14.81 -17.78 4.84
C MET A 499 -15.42 -17.33 3.50
N LEU A 500 -15.60 -18.25 2.54
CA LEU A 500 -16.25 -17.95 1.25
C LEU A 500 -17.66 -17.43 1.45
N HIS A 501 -18.47 -18.11 2.27
CA HIS A 501 -19.83 -17.67 2.61
C HIS A 501 -19.83 -16.32 3.34
N THR A 502 -18.94 -16.14 4.31
CA THR A 502 -18.83 -14.88 5.07
C THR A 502 -18.50 -13.72 4.14
N ASN A 503 -17.54 -13.89 3.22
CA ASN A 503 -17.16 -12.87 2.25
C ASN A 503 -18.32 -12.56 1.30
N GLN A 504 -19.00 -13.58 0.77
CA GLN A 504 -20.17 -13.41 -0.09
C GLN A 504 -21.28 -12.62 0.61
N HIS A 505 -21.56 -12.89 1.89
CA HIS A 505 -22.56 -12.13 2.64
C HIS A 505 -22.12 -10.68 2.89
N LEU A 506 -20.83 -10.43 3.13
CA LEU A 506 -20.31 -9.07 3.31
C LEU A 506 -20.40 -8.26 2.02
N ASP A 507 -20.09 -8.87 0.88
CA ASP A 507 -20.20 -8.23 -0.44
C ASP A 507 -21.66 -7.87 -0.75
N LYS A 508 -22.59 -8.82 -0.57
CA LYS A 508 -24.03 -8.58 -0.73
C LYS A 508 -24.55 -7.46 0.19
N LEU A 509 -24.13 -7.43 1.45
CA LEU A 509 -24.53 -6.37 2.38
C LEU A 509 -24.00 -4.99 1.96
N ALA A 510 -22.78 -4.91 1.44
CA ALA A 510 -22.23 -3.66 0.93
C ALA A 510 -23.05 -3.15 -0.26
N THR A 511 -23.41 -4.04 -1.19
CA THR A 511 -24.28 -3.72 -2.34
C THR A 511 -25.67 -3.27 -1.89
N MET A 512 -26.28 -3.99 -0.94
CA MET A 512 -27.58 -3.61 -0.37
C MET A 512 -27.52 -2.23 0.28
N GLN A 513 -26.45 -1.93 1.01
CA GLN A 513 -26.28 -0.62 1.64
C GLN A 513 -26.22 0.50 0.60
N ALA A 514 -25.51 0.30 -0.51
CA ALA A 514 -25.48 1.27 -1.62
C ALA A 514 -26.87 1.47 -2.24
N ASP A 515 -27.57 0.38 -2.56
CA ASP A 515 -28.93 0.42 -3.13
C ASP A 515 -29.93 1.11 -2.19
N PHE A 516 -29.85 0.85 -0.87
CA PHE A 516 -30.69 1.54 0.10
C PHE A 516 -30.40 3.03 0.19
N VAL A 517 -29.13 3.45 0.10
CA VAL A 517 -28.75 4.86 0.10
C VAL A 517 -29.29 5.55 -1.16
N GLU A 518 -29.18 4.92 -2.33
CA GLU A 518 -29.76 5.44 -3.57
C GLU A 518 -31.28 5.56 -3.48
N CYS A 519 -31.96 4.49 -3.03
CA CYS A 519 -33.41 4.50 -2.82
C CYS A 519 -33.85 5.55 -1.78
N ALA A 520 -33.10 5.70 -0.68
CA ALA A 520 -33.40 6.70 0.35
C ALA A 520 -33.15 8.13 -0.13
N ALA A 521 -32.13 8.35 -0.95
CA ALA A 521 -31.87 9.63 -1.60
C ALA A 521 -32.99 10.01 -2.58
N VAL A 522 -33.54 9.03 -3.30
CA VAL A 522 -34.74 9.19 -4.15
C VAL A 522 -35.99 9.52 -3.31
N LEU A 523 -36.05 9.06 -2.05
CA LEU A 523 -37.21 9.24 -1.14
C LEU A 523 -37.14 10.48 -0.22
N GLN A 524 -36.12 11.35 -0.31
CA GLN A 524 -35.98 12.58 0.51
C GLN A 524 -36.14 12.38 2.03
N CYS A 525 -35.66 11.28 2.60
CA CYS A 525 -35.65 11.11 4.06
C CYS A 525 -34.25 11.37 4.61
N SER A 526 -34.02 12.56 5.20
CA SER A 526 -32.80 12.86 5.96
C SER A 526 -33.00 12.54 7.44
N PRO A 527 -32.03 11.86 8.07
CA PRO A 527 -31.60 12.24 9.39
C PRO A 527 -30.13 12.68 9.31
N THR A 528 -29.90 13.98 9.34
CA THR A 528 -28.60 14.56 9.67
C THR A 528 -28.23 14.14 11.09
N ILE A 529 -27.23 13.27 11.22
CA ILE A 529 -26.46 13.13 12.45
C ILE A 529 -25.18 13.93 12.22
N ASP A 530 -25.18 15.17 12.70
CA ASP A 530 -23.96 15.96 12.86
C ASP A 530 -23.15 15.33 13.99
N LEU A 531 -22.06 14.65 13.65
CA LEU A 531 -20.98 14.36 14.59
C LEU A 531 -19.92 15.46 14.42
N GLN A 532 -20.18 16.61 15.03
CA GLN A 532 -19.13 17.58 15.34
C GLN A 532 -18.51 17.19 16.69
N ASP A 533 -17.45 16.39 16.66
CA ASP A 533 -16.51 16.26 17.77
C ASP A 533 -15.40 17.30 17.58
N ASP A 534 -15.69 18.55 17.94
CA ASP A 534 -14.68 19.59 18.18
C ASP A 534 -14.56 19.80 19.70
N GLU A 535 -13.95 18.84 20.39
CA GLU A 535 -13.40 19.06 21.74
C GLU A 535 -11.89 18.80 21.72
N ASP A 536 -11.12 19.88 21.55
CA ASP A 536 -9.87 20.17 22.29
C ASP A 536 -9.15 21.36 21.65
N CYS A 537 -9.57 22.57 21.98
CA CYS A 537 -8.77 23.79 21.79
C CYS A 537 -8.81 24.61 23.07
N ALA A 538 -7.75 24.49 23.87
CA ALA A 538 -7.45 25.44 24.94
C ALA A 538 -7.35 26.88 24.39
N PRO A 539 -7.62 27.91 25.21
CA PRO A 539 -7.63 29.30 24.75
C PRO A 539 -6.25 29.70 24.22
N VAL A 540 -6.20 30.01 22.93
CA VAL A 540 -4.97 30.43 22.25
C VAL A 540 -4.72 31.91 22.52
N ASP A 541 -3.59 32.21 23.16
CA ASP A 541 -3.05 33.57 23.23
C ASP A 541 -2.76 34.10 21.81
N ASN A 542 -2.97 35.42 21.63
CA ASN A 542 -2.91 36.19 20.38
C ASN A 542 -1.98 35.59 19.29
N MET A 543 -2.59 35.10 18.21
CA MET A 543 -1.92 34.49 17.06
C MET A 543 -1.13 35.50 16.22
N VAL A 544 0.04 35.11 15.73
CA VAL A 544 0.79 35.80 14.69
C VAL A 544 0.78 34.93 13.43
N GLU A 545 0.11 35.40 12.38
CA GLU A 545 0.23 34.82 11.03
C GLU A 545 1.53 35.32 10.39
N GLY A 546 2.44 34.40 10.08
CA GLY A 546 3.71 34.71 9.43
C GLY A 546 3.89 33.88 8.16
N SER A 547 3.89 34.53 6.99
CA SER A 547 4.44 33.95 5.77
C SER A 547 5.96 34.10 5.81
N ALA A 548 6.69 33.02 6.10
CA ALA A 548 8.15 33.06 6.15
C ALA A 548 8.73 33.01 4.73
N VAL A 549 9.15 34.16 4.22
CA VAL A 549 10.06 34.25 3.07
C VAL A 549 11.48 34.40 3.64
N PHE A 550 12.35 33.41 3.40
CA PHE A 550 13.74 33.50 3.84
C PHE A 550 14.44 34.69 3.19
N ALA A 551 15.19 35.45 4.00
CA ALA A 551 16.13 36.41 3.46
C ALA A 551 17.19 35.66 2.66
N GLN A 552 17.31 35.96 1.36
CA GLN A 552 18.26 35.33 0.43
C GLN A 552 19.74 35.62 0.74
N THR A 553 20.04 36.26 1.87
CA THR A 553 21.39 36.71 2.27
C THR A 553 21.64 36.53 3.77
N TRP A 554 22.72 35.83 4.11
CA TRP A 554 23.22 35.69 5.47
C TRP A 554 23.86 37.01 5.93
N VAL A 555 23.36 37.59 7.02
CA VAL A 555 23.90 38.81 7.64
C VAL A 555 24.53 38.44 8.99
N LYS A 556 25.74 38.93 9.28
CA LYS A 556 26.39 38.63 10.57
C LYS A 556 25.67 39.36 11.70
N LEU A 557 25.62 38.78 12.90
CA LEU A 557 24.88 39.36 14.03
C LEU A 557 25.26 40.82 14.36
N HIS A 558 26.51 41.22 14.15
CA HIS A 558 26.98 42.59 14.40
C HIS A 558 26.60 43.59 13.30
N GLU A 559 26.15 43.10 12.15
CA GLU A 559 25.59 43.91 11.05
C GLU A 559 24.07 44.07 11.19
N CYS A 560 23.44 43.30 12.09
CA CYS A 560 22.03 43.44 12.41
C CYS A 560 21.77 44.75 13.19
N PRO A 561 20.65 45.43 12.94
CA PRO A 561 20.30 46.66 13.66
C PRO A 561 20.17 46.42 15.17
N LEU A 562 20.62 47.40 15.96
CA LEU A 562 20.48 47.34 17.41
C LEU A 562 18.99 47.45 17.79
N VAL A 563 18.46 46.40 18.41
CA VAL A 563 17.05 46.34 18.82
C VAL A 563 16.89 47.03 20.19
N THR A 564 16.27 48.20 20.20
CA THR A 564 15.98 48.96 21.44
C THR A 564 14.54 48.80 21.93
N SER A 565 13.68 48.13 21.15
CA SER A 565 12.28 47.87 21.49
C SER A 565 12.11 46.67 22.42
N LYS A 566 10.95 46.59 23.09
CA LYS A 566 10.53 45.40 23.83
C LYS A 566 10.43 44.18 22.89
N ILE A 567 11.00 43.06 23.32
CA ILE A 567 10.89 41.76 22.66
C ILE A 567 9.67 41.03 23.22
N SER A 568 8.82 40.50 22.35
CA SER A 568 7.72 39.60 22.69
C SER A 568 8.12 38.18 22.30
N VAL A 569 8.03 37.23 23.24
CA VAL A 569 8.33 35.81 23.02
C VAL A 569 7.02 35.05 22.86
N PHE A 570 7.00 34.09 21.93
CA PHE A 570 5.89 33.20 21.66
C PHE A 570 6.34 31.75 21.86
N HIS A 571 5.43 30.91 22.35
CA HIS A 571 5.70 29.49 22.61
C HIS A 571 5.22 28.59 21.47
N SER A 572 4.48 29.14 20.52
CA SER A 572 4.05 28.44 19.32
C SER A 572 3.93 29.39 18.12
N ALA A 573 4.00 28.81 16.92
CA ALA A 573 3.75 29.47 15.65
C ALA A 573 2.88 28.56 14.77
N VAL A 574 2.10 29.15 13.87
CA VAL A 574 1.25 28.40 12.95
C VAL A 574 1.76 28.57 11.52
N ALA A 575 1.97 27.46 10.83
CA ALA A 575 2.27 27.42 9.40
C ALA A 575 1.08 26.85 8.61
N THR A 576 0.60 27.58 7.60
CA THR A 576 -0.48 27.11 6.71
C THR A 576 0.09 26.95 5.31
N PHE A 577 -0.05 25.77 4.69
CA PHE A 577 0.49 25.47 3.36
C PHE A 577 -0.45 24.58 2.55
N PHE A 578 -0.33 24.58 1.23
CA PHE A 578 -1.13 23.75 0.33
C PHE A 578 -0.32 22.53 -0.12
N ALA A 579 -0.85 21.33 0.12
CA ALA A 579 -0.24 20.04 -0.23
C ALA A 579 -1.17 19.28 -1.20
N PRO A 580 -0.98 19.41 -2.52
CA PRO A 580 -1.91 18.89 -3.53
C PRO A 580 -2.00 17.36 -3.62
N SER A 581 -1.04 16.62 -3.07
CA SER A 581 -0.95 15.17 -3.23
C SER A 581 -1.69 14.33 -2.18
N ASP A 582 -2.37 14.97 -1.21
CA ASP A 582 -2.91 14.27 -0.04
C ASP A 582 -4.39 14.67 0.18
N ASN A 583 -5.30 13.85 -0.36
CA ASN A 583 -6.73 14.10 -0.35
C ASN A 583 -7.33 13.80 1.04
N SER A 584 -7.34 14.81 1.91
CA SER A 584 -8.22 14.81 3.09
C SER A 584 -8.70 16.24 3.38
N GLY A 585 -9.64 16.73 2.56
CA GLY A 585 -10.37 17.98 2.76
C GLY A 585 -10.30 18.96 1.58
N THR A 586 -11.34 19.82 1.46
CA THR A 586 -11.87 20.40 0.20
C THR A 586 -10.91 21.08 -0.77
N GLN A 587 -9.68 21.49 -0.42
CA GLN A 587 -8.70 22.00 -1.38
C GLN A 587 -7.25 21.84 -0.86
N GLY A 588 -6.82 20.69 -0.34
CA GLY A 588 -5.38 20.43 -0.06
C GLY A 588 -4.67 21.38 0.94
N MET A 589 -5.39 22.27 1.63
CA MET A 589 -4.82 23.25 2.53
C MET A 589 -4.59 22.65 3.92
N ARG A 590 -3.38 22.81 4.45
CA ARG A 590 -2.87 22.24 5.70
C ARG A 590 -2.48 23.36 6.64
N ARG A 591 -2.68 23.14 7.94
CA ARG A 591 -2.27 24.02 9.03
C ARG A 591 -1.48 23.21 10.06
N VAL A 592 -0.30 23.69 10.45
CA VAL A 592 0.62 23.08 11.43
C VAL A 592 0.87 24.07 12.55
N CYS A 593 0.88 23.60 13.79
CA CYS A 593 1.37 24.35 14.94
C CYS A 593 2.78 23.86 15.29
N ILE A 594 3.74 24.79 15.36
CA ILE A 594 5.15 24.59 15.68
C ILE A 594 5.35 25.10 17.12
N HIS A 595 5.96 24.29 17.98
CA HIS A 595 6.17 24.59 19.40
C HIS A 595 7.63 24.91 19.71
N SER A 596 7.81 25.83 20.65
CA SER A 596 9.09 26.22 21.24
C SER A 596 8.83 26.62 22.70
N THR A 597 8.44 25.64 23.51
CA THR A 597 7.91 25.86 24.86
C THR A 597 8.96 25.45 25.93
N PRO A 598 9.29 26.31 26.90
CA PRO A 598 10.23 25.98 27.99
C PRO A 598 9.77 24.85 28.91
N SER A 599 8.47 24.58 28.98
CA SER A 599 7.87 23.49 29.75
C SER A 599 6.65 22.94 29.01
N TRP A 600 6.67 21.65 28.69
CA TRP A 600 5.57 20.93 28.05
C TRP A 600 5.19 19.71 28.88
N GLN A 601 3.90 19.60 29.23
CA GLN A 601 3.32 18.49 30.02
C GLN A 601 4.12 18.14 31.29
N ASP A 602 4.70 19.14 31.95
CA ASP A 602 5.51 18.98 33.18
C ASP A 602 6.76 18.08 33.06
N THR A 603 7.22 17.78 31.83
CA THR A 603 8.34 16.85 31.59
C THR A 603 9.63 17.50 31.11
N GLY A 604 9.59 18.73 30.58
CA GLY A 604 10.79 19.47 30.12
C GLY A 604 10.51 20.48 29.01
N HIS A 605 11.57 21.03 28.42
CA HIS A 605 11.47 21.94 27.27
C HIS A 605 11.12 21.17 25.99
N GLN A 606 10.26 21.75 25.15
CA GLN A 606 9.89 21.22 23.83
C GLN A 606 10.32 22.20 22.75
N HIS A 607 11.27 21.77 21.92
CA HIS A 607 11.74 22.50 20.76
C HIS A 607 11.46 21.68 19.51
N ASP A 608 10.51 22.13 18.69
CA ASP A 608 10.18 21.43 17.46
C ASP A 608 11.32 21.55 16.44
N CYS A 609 11.58 20.45 15.74
CA CYS A 609 12.48 20.45 14.58
C CYS A 609 11.67 20.63 13.30
N ALA A 610 12.22 21.33 12.33
CA ALA A 610 11.60 21.60 11.05
C ALA A 610 12.55 21.28 9.89
N LEU A 611 11.97 20.78 8.79
CA LEU A 611 12.61 20.75 7.48
C LEU A 611 12.33 22.08 6.77
N VAL A 612 13.39 22.74 6.34
CA VAL A 612 13.33 24.08 5.74
C VAL A 612 13.99 24.06 4.38
N VAL A 613 13.29 24.60 3.36
CA VAL A 613 13.84 24.80 2.03
C VAL A 613 14.88 25.92 2.07
N GLU A 614 16.15 25.58 1.91
CA GLU A 614 17.24 26.57 1.78
C GLU A 614 17.50 26.93 0.33
N ASP A 615 17.37 25.97 -0.58
CA ASP A 615 17.56 26.16 -2.00
C ASP A 615 16.41 25.52 -2.78
N ALA A 616 15.45 26.36 -3.18
CA ALA A 616 14.30 25.93 -3.97
C ALA A 616 14.67 25.51 -5.41
N THR A 617 15.90 25.79 -5.87
CA THR A 617 16.37 25.35 -7.18
C THR A 617 16.85 23.89 -7.15
N VAL A 618 17.16 23.37 -5.96
CA VAL A 618 17.56 21.98 -5.77
C VAL A 618 16.32 21.15 -5.45
N PRO A 619 15.99 20.13 -6.28
CA PRO A 619 14.75 19.38 -6.14
C PRO A 619 14.75 18.46 -4.91
N GLY A 620 13.55 18.29 -4.33
CA GLY A 620 13.29 17.34 -3.26
C GLY A 620 13.97 17.69 -1.94
N PHE A 621 14.35 16.67 -1.17
CA PHE A 621 14.93 16.84 0.17
C PHE A 621 16.37 17.37 0.16
N GLN A 622 17.04 17.43 -1.00
CA GLN A 622 18.42 17.91 -1.12
C GLN A 622 18.53 19.43 -0.96
N GLY A 623 17.50 20.18 -1.36
CA GLY A 623 17.40 21.63 -1.13
C GLY A 623 16.96 22.00 0.27
N MET A 624 16.73 21.02 1.16
CA MET A 624 16.19 21.22 2.49
C MET A 624 17.23 20.97 3.58
N SER A 625 17.28 21.86 4.58
CA SER A 625 18.07 21.68 5.81
C SER A 625 17.17 21.40 7.00
N VAL A 626 17.71 20.65 7.97
CA VAL A 626 17.00 20.38 9.22
C VAL A 626 17.47 21.41 10.25
N LEU A 627 16.52 21.99 10.98
CA LEU A 627 16.81 22.89 12.08
C LEU A 627 15.94 22.56 13.30
N CYS A 628 16.41 22.96 14.48
CA CYS A 628 15.66 22.93 15.73
C CYS A 628 15.30 24.36 16.13
N ILE A 629 14.05 24.59 16.51
CA ILE A 629 13.51 25.91 16.83
C ILE A 629 13.60 26.14 18.34
N TYR A 630 14.48 27.07 18.74
CA TYR A 630 14.75 27.39 20.14
C TYR A 630 13.90 28.53 20.69
N LEU A 631 13.55 29.49 19.85
CA LEU A 631 12.80 30.66 20.28
C LEU A 631 11.99 31.26 19.12
N LEU A 632 10.72 31.54 19.36
CA LEU A 632 9.88 32.36 18.49
C LEU A 632 9.70 33.72 19.17
N PHE A 633 10.06 34.81 18.49
CA PHE A 633 9.97 36.14 19.08
C PHE A 633 9.68 37.21 18.04
N SER A 634 9.26 38.39 18.50
CA SER A 634 9.13 39.57 17.66
C SER A 634 9.63 40.81 18.37
N PHE A 635 10.06 41.80 17.60
CA PHE A 635 10.48 43.10 18.12
C PHE A 635 10.04 44.21 17.14
N LYS A 636 10.06 45.46 17.60
CA LYS A 636 9.72 46.61 16.75
C LYS A 636 10.97 47.33 16.26
N HIS A 637 11.11 47.47 14.95
CA HIS A 637 12.17 48.27 14.34
C HIS A 637 11.56 49.20 13.30
N LEU A 638 11.91 50.50 13.36
CA LEU A 638 11.36 51.55 12.49
C LEU A 638 9.81 51.58 12.43
N GLY A 639 9.15 51.28 13.56
CA GLY A 639 7.69 51.26 13.66
C GLY A 639 7.01 49.99 13.12
N GLN A 640 7.77 49.04 12.57
CA GLN A 640 7.26 47.75 12.09
C GLN A 640 7.57 46.63 13.09
N THR A 641 6.63 45.72 13.31
CA THR A 641 6.85 44.50 14.09
C THR A 641 7.49 43.45 13.19
N ILE A 642 8.70 43.00 13.54
CA ILE A 642 9.45 41.99 12.80
C ILE A 642 9.36 40.67 13.57
N PRO A 643 8.71 39.63 13.03
CA PRO A 643 8.77 38.27 13.59
C PRO A 643 10.12 37.63 13.27
N CYS A 644 10.66 36.88 14.23
CA CYS A 644 11.96 36.24 14.17
C CYS A 644 11.94 34.86 14.84
N THR A 645 12.84 33.99 14.37
CA THR A 645 13.01 32.65 14.92
C THR A 645 14.48 32.41 15.22
N LEU A 646 14.81 31.98 16.43
CA LEU A 646 16.13 31.47 16.78
C LEU A 646 16.16 29.98 16.49
N VAL A 647 17.11 29.56 15.67
CA VAL A 647 17.23 28.18 15.21
C VAL A 647 18.65 27.66 15.38
N GLN A 648 18.78 26.36 15.64
CA GLN A 648 20.03 25.63 15.49
C GLN A 648 19.98 24.82 14.20
N TRP A 649 20.96 25.03 13.32
CA TRP A 649 21.09 24.28 12.07
C TRP A 649 21.87 22.98 12.30
N PHE A 650 21.41 21.90 11.68
CA PHE A 650 22.11 20.62 11.63
C PHE A 650 22.66 20.41 10.21
N LYS A 651 23.76 21.10 9.92
CA LYS A 651 24.52 21.00 8.67
C LYS A 651 25.78 20.18 8.86
#